data_AF-A0A8H2WH38-F1
#
_entry.id   AF-A0A8H2WH38-F1
#
_cell.length_a   1.000
_cell.length_b   1.000
_cell.length_c   1.000
_cell.angle_alpha   90.00
_cell.angle_beta   90.00
_cell.angle_gamma   90.00
#
_symmetry.space_group_name_H-M   'P 1'
#
loop_
_entity.id
_entity.type
_entity.pdbx_description
1 polymer ?
#
loop_
_entity_poly.entity_id
_entity_poly.type
_entity_poly.pdbx_seq_one_letter_code
_entity_poly.pdbx_strand_id
1 'polypeptide(L)'
;MQSNQEDSKGLNILCIDGGGVRGLSSLIILQEIMRRIEAAQGRDNVHPYEHFDVIAGTGTGGISACMLGRLRMPIDKAIEKYAKLVEEVFKEKKLSGTPMYKATKLEQVLKAMIREVTGNAAEMMREDQSNNPCKTMVFAMAKHNLNAGLPVIFRSYPVTTNPGPNCAIWEVLRATIAHPELFKGIDIIDSSVPQSFIGGDIGCSNPLAHVLSEVERVWPGRQVSCIISIGAGHVRTIQVPNSSRWHRTHDIIVMKDMATDSERVAEEMALRFQRTSEVYFRFNVDQGIQDMKDGCWERLGEAMQHAKAYLQKNKTNQMLEEAVRVSTERHSALTTTHAAGQVSSTAKPLVGFKRCPPPTKFYTGRKDENTQVAACITSGDNKRRVCVVYGLGGVGKTQLVLNVIEQTRDHWVHIIYVDASSEEAIEKAFNEFGTAKNTGQTSKEVIDWLESCKERWLVVFDNADAPSTNVRRYIPARGQGSVVITTRLPDLARLSEGPDPVCNLSSMNLKDGTALLLKITSPGDRCSPDNETKAAQELVHDLGGLALAIVHAGAYIAHSLGMTITRYHNLLLSQRRRMLDEYNELPVTAKLDERGDTVYTTWRMCYDQLTPESRKLLWLIAYLHYDGIPEDIFKRAAILSHSKEYPLPFTDIESQAQTYVSQYLSTLLDADGQWDGVRFIRVMSDLTSYSLIEFDRMNSHYHMHVLVHDWAKTMVEGSSELAIECSALLISLSIDRKDNATSLAFKRQLGLHITSMLNHPHRLGETTVTTSK
;
A
#
# COMPACT_ATOMS: atom_id res chain seq x y z
N MET A 1 -30.23 -35.23 13.87
CA MET A 1 -29.69 -35.17 12.50
C MET A 1 -30.33 -34.05 11.63
N GLN A 2 -31.23 -33.20 12.15
CA GLN A 2 -31.83 -32.08 11.37
C GLN A 2 -31.10 -30.72 11.51
N SER A 3 -30.22 -30.52 12.49
CA SER A 3 -29.55 -29.23 12.73
C SER A 3 -28.42 -28.88 11.75
N ASN A 4 -27.91 -29.85 10.97
CA ASN A 4 -26.75 -29.63 10.10
C ASN A 4 -27.10 -29.21 8.67
N GLN A 5 -28.40 -29.14 8.29
CA GLN A 5 -28.83 -28.73 6.94
C GLN A 5 -29.26 -27.26 6.85
N GLU A 6 -29.70 -26.62 7.94
CA GLU A 6 -30.05 -25.19 7.94
C GLU A 6 -28.79 -24.31 7.86
N ASP A 7 -27.69 -24.77 8.45
CA ASP A 7 -26.41 -24.06 8.42
C ASP A 7 -25.69 -24.09 7.06
N SER A 8 -26.24 -24.70 6.00
CA SER A 8 -25.64 -24.62 4.65
C SER A 8 -26.29 -23.57 3.73
N LYS A 9 -27.51 -23.09 4.04
CA LYS A 9 -28.26 -22.16 3.16
C LYS A 9 -27.96 -20.70 3.51
N GLY A 10 -27.70 -19.87 2.50
CA GLY A 10 -27.50 -18.44 2.70
C GLY A 10 -28.79 -17.73 3.10
N LEU A 11 -28.66 -16.62 3.84
CA LEU A 11 -29.76 -15.79 4.33
C LEU A 11 -30.39 -14.97 3.20
N ASN A 12 -31.72 -14.93 3.17
CA ASN A 12 -32.51 -14.03 2.34
C ASN A 12 -33.06 -12.88 3.18
N ILE A 13 -32.76 -11.65 2.76
CA ILE A 13 -33.10 -10.42 3.48
C ILE A 13 -34.05 -9.57 2.63
N LEU A 14 -35.20 -9.22 3.17
CA LEU A 14 -36.16 -8.29 2.59
C LEU A 14 -36.18 -6.98 3.38
N CYS A 15 -35.95 -5.86 2.71
CA CYS A 15 -36.02 -4.51 3.29
C CYS A 15 -37.01 -3.64 2.51
N ILE A 16 -37.98 -3.05 3.21
CA ILE A 16 -39.05 -2.24 2.62
C ILE A 16 -38.97 -0.80 3.14
N ASP A 17 -38.85 0.14 2.23
CA ASP A 17 -38.71 1.57 2.57
C ASP A 17 -40.01 2.21 3.06
N GLY A 18 -39.86 3.35 3.73
CA GLY A 18 -40.96 4.26 4.01
C GLY A 18 -41.33 5.13 2.79
N GLY A 19 -42.62 5.39 2.57
CA GLY A 19 -43.03 6.31 1.51
C GLY A 19 -44.51 6.68 1.49
N GLY A 20 -45.17 6.61 2.65
CA GLY A 20 -46.59 6.96 2.79
C GLY A 20 -47.48 6.09 1.88
N VAL A 21 -48.48 6.71 1.25
CA VAL A 21 -49.47 6.06 0.38
C VAL A 21 -48.81 5.25 -0.75
N ARG A 22 -47.63 5.67 -1.21
CA ARG A 22 -46.87 5.00 -2.27
C ARG A 22 -46.32 3.64 -1.86
N GLY A 23 -46.30 3.31 -0.56
CA GLY A 23 -45.90 1.99 -0.05
C GLY A 23 -46.71 0.81 -0.60
N LEU A 24 -47.91 1.06 -1.17
CA LEU A 24 -48.64 0.03 -1.91
C LEU A 24 -47.82 -0.51 -3.08
N SER A 25 -47.06 0.33 -3.79
CA SER A 25 -46.22 -0.10 -4.91
C SER A 25 -45.20 -1.17 -4.48
N SER A 26 -44.64 -1.05 -3.29
CA SER A 26 -43.68 -2.01 -2.73
C SER A 26 -44.31 -3.38 -2.49
N LEU A 27 -45.56 -3.42 -2.02
CA LEU A 27 -46.31 -4.68 -1.86
C LEU A 27 -46.68 -5.31 -3.22
N ILE A 28 -47.01 -4.51 -4.24
CA ILE A 28 -47.28 -5.01 -5.59
C ILE A 28 -46.02 -5.61 -6.23
N ILE A 29 -44.86 -4.97 -6.04
CA ILE A 29 -43.57 -5.53 -6.49
C ILE A 29 -43.31 -6.86 -5.78
N LEU A 30 -43.50 -6.91 -4.46
CA LEU A 30 -43.30 -8.11 -3.68
C LEU A 30 -44.27 -9.24 -4.07
N GLN A 31 -45.53 -8.93 -4.39
CA GLN A 31 -46.51 -9.89 -4.90
C GLN A 31 -46.01 -10.58 -6.17
N GLU A 32 -45.45 -9.83 -7.12
CA GLU A 32 -44.89 -10.43 -8.34
C GLU A 32 -43.65 -11.28 -8.05
N ILE A 33 -42.78 -10.85 -7.11
CA ILE A 33 -41.63 -11.65 -6.66
C ILE A 33 -42.11 -12.97 -6.04
N MET A 34 -43.09 -12.94 -5.13
CA MET A 34 -43.61 -14.15 -4.49
C MET A 34 -44.28 -15.09 -5.49
N ARG A 35 -45.07 -14.58 -6.44
CA ARG A 35 -45.70 -15.38 -7.50
C ARG A 35 -44.65 -16.11 -8.35
N ARG A 36 -43.51 -15.47 -8.64
CA ARG A 36 -42.40 -16.10 -9.37
C ARG A 36 -41.65 -17.13 -8.53
N ILE A 37 -41.51 -16.89 -7.22
CA ILE A 37 -40.93 -17.86 -6.28
C ILE A 37 -41.81 -19.11 -6.19
N GLU A 38 -43.13 -18.96 -6.08
CA GLU A 38 -44.09 -20.08 -6.10
C GLU A 38 -43.92 -20.93 -7.36
N ALA A 39 -43.86 -20.26 -8.53
CA ALA A 39 -43.63 -20.92 -9.81
C ALA A 39 -42.26 -21.63 -9.88
N ALA A 40 -41.19 -21.00 -9.37
CA ALA A 40 -39.84 -21.57 -9.38
C ALA A 40 -39.68 -22.75 -8.41
N GLN A 41 -40.41 -22.74 -7.29
CA GLN A 41 -40.39 -23.81 -6.30
C GLN A 41 -41.39 -24.93 -6.60
N GLY A 42 -42.32 -24.73 -7.52
CA GLY A 42 -43.41 -25.67 -7.81
C GLY A 42 -44.33 -25.89 -6.60
N ARG A 43 -44.50 -24.85 -5.76
CA ARG A 43 -45.34 -24.88 -4.55
C ARG A 43 -46.33 -23.72 -4.61
N ASP A 44 -47.60 -24.04 -4.35
CA ASP A 44 -48.64 -23.04 -4.18
C ASP A 44 -48.59 -22.44 -2.76
N ASN A 45 -48.95 -21.17 -2.62
CA ASN A 45 -49.07 -20.43 -1.36
C ASN A 45 -47.76 -20.31 -0.56
N VAL A 46 -46.66 -19.94 -1.22
CA VAL A 46 -45.41 -19.64 -0.51
C VAL A 46 -45.53 -18.28 0.14
N HIS A 47 -45.43 -18.23 1.47
CA HIS A 47 -45.54 -16.97 2.20
C HIS A 47 -44.19 -16.26 2.38
N PRO A 48 -44.19 -14.91 2.47
CA PRO A 48 -42.95 -14.15 2.66
C PRO A 48 -42.13 -14.57 3.90
N TYR A 49 -42.79 -14.87 5.02
CA TYR A 49 -42.11 -15.31 6.26
C TYR A 49 -41.49 -16.72 6.14
N GLU A 50 -41.86 -17.51 5.13
CA GLU A 50 -41.22 -18.81 4.84
C GLU A 50 -40.01 -18.64 3.93
N HIS A 51 -40.02 -17.64 3.04
CA HIS A 51 -38.97 -17.42 2.05
C HIS A 51 -37.85 -16.49 2.50
N PHE A 52 -38.14 -15.52 3.38
CA PHE A 52 -37.16 -14.56 3.89
C PHE A 52 -36.82 -14.86 5.35
N ASP A 53 -35.53 -14.92 5.66
CA ASP A 53 -35.05 -15.11 7.03
C ASP A 53 -35.15 -13.78 7.83
N VAL A 54 -35.12 -12.65 7.12
CA VAL A 54 -35.32 -11.31 7.68
C VAL A 54 -36.31 -10.51 6.85
N ILE A 55 -37.30 -9.92 7.50
CA ILE A 55 -38.20 -8.92 6.91
C ILE A 55 -38.14 -7.65 7.75
N ALA A 56 -37.74 -6.55 7.13
CA ALA A 56 -37.54 -5.29 7.81
C ALA A 56 -38.15 -4.10 7.07
N GLY A 57 -38.52 -3.05 7.81
CA GLY A 57 -38.97 -1.83 7.17
C GLY A 57 -39.18 -0.63 8.10
N THR A 58 -39.36 0.53 7.47
CA THR A 58 -39.58 1.82 8.14
C THR A 58 -40.87 2.48 7.63
N GLY A 59 -41.57 3.23 8.47
CA GLY A 59 -42.79 3.94 8.10
C GLY A 59 -43.86 2.98 7.61
N THR A 60 -44.37 3.23 6.41
CA THR A 60 -45.32 2.31 5.76
C THR A 60 -44.70 0.97 5.39
N GLY A 61 -43.40 0.93 5.06
CA GLY A 61 -42.64 -0.32 4.92
C GLY A 61 -42.54 -1.10 6.23
N GLY A 62 -42.55 -0.43 7.39
CA GLY A 62 -42.62 -1.07 8.71
C GLY A 62 -43.95 -1.77 8.96
N ILE A 63 -45.07 -1.19 8.50
CA ILE A 63 -46.38 -1.84 8.52
C ILE A 63 -46.35 -3.09 7.63
N SER A 64 -45.85 -2.96 6.40
CA SER A 64 -45.67 -4.09 5.48
C SER A 64 -44.82 -5.21 6.09
N ALA A 65 -43.65 -4.87 6.64
CA ALA A 65 -42.76 -5.84 7.28
C ALA A 65 -43.45 -6.58 8.43
N CYS A 66 -44.21 -5.86 9.27
CA CYS A 66 -44.95 -6.46 10.37
C CYS A 66 -46.09 -7.36 9.89
N MET A 67 -46.85 -6.96 8.86
CA MET A 67 -47.91 -7.79 8.28
C MET A 67 -47.35 -9.10 7.72
N LEU A 68 -46.25 -9.01 6.97
CA LEU A 68 -45.68 -10.14 6.23
C LEU A 68 -44.88 -11.09 7.12
N GLY A 69 -44.07 -10.56 8.05
CA GLY A 69 -43.19 -11.35 8.90
C GLY A 69 -43.79 -11.72 10.25
N ARG A 70 -44.20 -10.72 11.06
CA ARG A 70 -44.67 -10.92 12.44
C ARG A 70 -46.11 -11.44 12.52
N LEU A 71 -47.00 -10.91 11.67
CA LEU A 71 -48.40 -11.33 11.58
C LEU A 71 -48.63 -12.44 10.54
N ARG A 72 -47.57 -12.82 9.80
CA ARG A 72 -47.54 -13.93 8.84
C ARG A 72 -48.69 -13.89 7.83
N MET A 73 -49.07 -12.68 7.40
CA MET A 73 -50.16 -12.50 6.44
C MET A 73 -49.70 -12.91 5.04
N PRO A 74 -50.55 -13.62 4.27
CA PRO A 74 -50.36 -13.77 2.84
C PRO A 74 -50.26 -12.40 2.16
N ILE A 75 -49.46 -12.30 1.10
CA ILE A 75 -49.18 -11.03 0.41
C ILE A 75 -50.46 -10.33 -0.09
N ASP A 76 -51.42 -11.09 -0.60
CA ASP A 76 -52.71 -10.55 -1.08
C ASP A 76 -53.53 -9.92 0.05
N LYS A 77 -53.57 -10.60 1.21
CA LYS A 77 -54.24 -10.09 2.41
C LYS A 77 -53.52 -8.86 2.95
N ALA A 78 -52.19 -8.85 2.92
CA ALA A 78 -51.40 -7.67 3.32
C ALA A 78 -51.69 -6.46 2.42
N ILE A 79 -51.83 -6.65 1.11
CA ILE A 79 -52.23 -5.60 0.15
C ILE A 79 -53.62 -5.05 0.48
N GLU A 80 -54.61 -5.93 0.70
CA GLU A 80 -55.98 -5.54 1.05
C GLU A 80 -56.01 -4.72 2.35
N LYS A 81 -55.36 -5.24 3.41
CA LYS A 81 -55.31 -4.56 4.71
C LYS A 81 -54.55 -3.25 4.65
N TYR A 82 -53.49 -3.16 3.86
CA TYR A 82 -52.75 -1.93 3.65
C TYR A 82 -53.62 -0.86 2.99
N ALA A 83 -54.30 -1.20 1.89
CA ALA A 83 -55.17 -0.27 1.17
C ALA A 83 -56.30 0.26 2.08
N LYS A 84 -56.94 -0.66 2.83
CA LYS A 84 -57.99 -0.30 3.80
C LYS A 84 -57.46 0.59 4.93
N LEU A 85 -56.28 0.28 5.47
CA LEU A 85 -55.66 1.08 6.52
C LEU A 85 -55.38 2.50 6.03
N VAL A 86 -54.78 2.64 4.85
CA VAL A 86 -54.48 3.95 4.26
C VAL A 86 -55.76 4.74 4.01
N GLU A 87 -56.80 4.13 3.45
CA GLU A 87 -58.09 4.79 3.27
C GLU A 87 -58.69 5.27 4.60
N GLU A 88 -58.85 4.39 5.60
CA GLU A 88 -59.51 4.74 6.86
C GLU A 88 -58.74 5.78 7.69
N VAL A 89 -57.40 5.78 7.59
CA VAL A 89 -56.54 6.69 8.33
C VAL A 89 -56.48 8.08 7.68
N PHE A 90 -56.39 8.14 6.35
CA PHE A 90 -56.17 9.40 5.62
C PHE A 90 -57.46 10.07 5.13
N LYS A 91 -58.63 9.42 5.27
CA LYS A 91 -59.94 10.00 4.95
C LYS A 91 -60.35 11.16 5.86
N GLU A 92 -59.96 11.14 7.14
CA GLU A 92 -60.36 12.16 8.13
C GLU A 92 -59.23 13.14 8.46
N LYS A 93 -59.14 14.23 7.69
CA LYS A 93 -58.18 15.32 7.95
C LYS A 93 -58.72 16.30 9.01
N LYS A 94 -57.85 16.81 9.88
CA LYS A 94 -58.22 17.89 10.81
C LYS A 94 -58.49 19.20 10.05
N LEU A 95 -59.46 19.97 10.53
CA LEU A 95 -59.85 21.28 9.97
C LEU A 95 -58.72 22.33 10.09
N SER A 96 -57.89 22.25 11.14
CA SER A 96 -56.72 23.12 11.31
C SER A 96 -55.65 22.48 12.22
N GLY A 97 -54.40 22.90 12.04
CA GLY A 97 -53.25 22.51 12.88
C GLY A 97 -52.43 21.33 12.37
N THR A 98 -51.14 21.32 12.72
CA THR A 98 -50.24 20.16 12.61
C THR A 98 -50.21 19.40 13.94
N PRO A 99 -50.18 18.05 13.94
CA PRO A 99 -50.22 17.14 12.80
C PRO A 99 -51.62 17.03 12.14
N MET A 100 -51.65 16.78 10.82
CA MET A 100 -52.85 16.82 9.96
C MET A 100 -53.92 15.75 10.27
N TYR A 101 -53.53 14.63 10.89
CA TYR A 101 -54.42 13.49 11.17
C TYR A 101 -54.47 13.15 12.67
N LYS A 102 -55.53 12.44 13.07
CA LYS A 102 -55.74 12.04 14.47
C LYS A 102 -54.97 10.75 14.78
N ALA A 103 -54.01 10.82 15.70
CA ALA A 103 -53.26 9.64 16.16
C ALA A 103 -54.17 8.57 16.81
N THR A 104 -55.28 8.98 17.42
CA THR A 104 -56.29 8.07 18.00
C THR A 104 -57.00 7.23 16.94
N LYS A 105 -57.26 7.80 15.76
CA LYS A 105 -57.88 7.06 14.65
C LYS A 105 -56.90 6.02 14.10
N LEU A 106 -55.65 6.40 13.87
CA LEU A 106 -54.58 5.48 13.48
C LEU A 106 -54.45 4.31 14.47
N GLU A 107 -54.42 4.61 15.78
CA GLU A 107 -54.37 3.59 16.83
C GLU A 107 -55.57 2.62 16.78
N GLN A 108 -56.79 3.13 16.60
CA GLN A 108 -57.99 2.30 16.47
C GLN A 108 -57.91 1.35 15.26
N VAL A 109 -57.50 1.85 14.10
CA VAL A 109 -57.38 1.06 12.86
C VAL A 109 -56.30 -0.02 13.02
N LEU A 110 -55.15 0.33 13.59
CA LEU A 110 -54.08 -0.63 13.87
C LEU A 110 -54.54 -1.74 14.83
N LYS A 111 -55.17 -1.37 15.94
CA LYS A 111 -55.71 -2.33 16.93
C LYS A 111 -56.77 -3.25 16.32
N ALA A 112 -57.62 -2.74 15.43
CA ALA A 112 -58.61 -3.54 14.73
C ALA A 112 -57.96 -4.58 13.80
N MET A 113 -56.98 -4.15 12.99
CA MET A 113 -56.22 -5.04 12.10
C MET A 113 -55.47 -6.14 12.87
N ILE A 114 -54.81 -5.78 13.98
CA ILE A 114 -54.08 -6.76 14.79
C ILE A 114 -55.04 -7.73 15.47
N ARG A 115 -56.16 -7.25 16.04
CA ARG A 115 -57.18 -8.11 16.65
C ARG A 115 -57.79 -9.08 15.65
N GLU A 116 -58.03 -8.66 14.42
CA GLU A 116 -58.58 -9.51 13.37
C GLU A 116 -57.66 -10.71 13.06
N VAL A 117 -56.35 -10.52 13.15
CA VAL A 117 -55.37 -11.57 12.81
C VAL A 117 -54.93 -12.40 14.02
N THR A 118 -54.80 -11.78 15.20
CA THR A 118 -54.24 -12.43 16.40
C THR A 118 -55.29 -12.77 17.46
N GLY A 119 -56.50 -12.23 17.35
CA GLY A 119 -57.50 -12.24 18.42
C GLY A 119 -57.23 -11.22 19.54
N ASN A 120 -56.04 -10.60 19.58
CA ASN A 120 -55.60 -9.73 20.66
C ASN A 120 -55.10 -8.37 20.14
N ALA A 121 -55.83 -7.28 20.42
CA ALA A 121 -55.43 -5.94 20.00
C ALA A 121 -54.11 -5.44 20.63
N ALA A 122 -53.71 -6.02 21.77
CA ALA A 122 -52.49 -5.68 22.50
C ALA A 122 -51.41 -6.76 22.36
N GLU A 123 -51.45 -7.52 21.26
CA GLU A 123 -50.43 -8.53 20.95
C GLU A 123 -49.02 -7.90 20.97
N MET A 124 -48.08 -8.57 21.64
CA MET A 124 -46.72 -8.07 21.81
C MET A 124 -45.90 -8.23 20.52
N MET A 125 -45.02 -7.26 20.25
CA MET A 125 -44.13 -7.32 19.09
C MET A 125 -43.20 -8.54 19.18
N ARG A 126 -42.59 -8.75 20.35
CA ARG A 126 -41.77 -9.94 20.62
C ARG A 126 -42.64 -11.18 20.71
N GLU A 127 -42.22 -12.25 20.04
CA GLU A 127 -42.86 -13.57 20.08
C GLU A 127 -41.84 -14.66 20.44
N ASP A 128 -42.34 -15.82 20.85
CA ASP A 128 -41.50 -17.02 20.94
C ASP A 128 -41.08 -17.45 19.53
N GLN A 129 -39.78 -17.65 19.35
CA GLN A 129 -39.15 -17.98 18.07
C GLN A 129 -39.25 -19.48 17.72
N SER A 130 -39.73 -20.32 18.64
CA SER A 130 -39.93 -21.76 18.40
C SER A 130 -40.78 -22.06 17.16
N ASN A 131 -41.71 -21.16 16.80
CA ASN A 131 -42.66 -21.32 15.71
C ASN A 131 -42.53 -20.25 14.59
N ASN A 132 -41.48 -19.41 14.59
CA ASN A 132 -41.22 -18.45 13.52
C ASN A 132 -39.71 -18.32 13.22
N PRO A 133 -39.22 -18.88 12.11
CA PRO A 133 -37.82 -18.68 11.73
C PRO A 133 -37.55 -17.25 11.21
N CYS A 134 -38.58 -16.54 10.70
CA CYS A 134 -38.43 -15.20 10.14
C CYS A 134 -38.32 -14.12 11.22
N LYS A 135 -37.23 -13.35 11.16
CA LYS A 135 -36.96 -12.23 12.06
C LYS A 135 -37.51 -10.93 11.50
N THR A 136 -38.47 -10.33 12.21
CA THR A 136 -39.11 -9.08 11.80
C THR A 136 -38.53 -7.89 12.55
N MET A 137 -38.23 -6.81 11.82
CA MET A 137 -37.65 -5.59 12.39
C MET A 137 -38.40 -4.34 11.88
N VAL A 138 -38.75 -3.45 12.79
CA VAL A 138 -39.39 -2.17 12.46
C VAL A 138 -38.60 -1.02 13.08
N PHE A 139 -38.40 0.07 12.34
CA PHE A 139 -37.56 1.18 12.77
C PHE A 139 -38.39 2.43 13.06
N ALA A 140 -38.07 3.16 14.14
CA ALA A 140 -38.59 4.50 14.41
C ALA A 140 -37.50 5.39 15.04
N MET A 141 -37.68 6.70 15.03
CA MET A 141 -36.71 7.61 15.64
C MET A 141 -37.10 8.00 17.06
N ALA A 142 -36.12 8.00 17.97
CA ALA A 142 -36.31 8.59 19.30
C ALA A 142 -36.39 10.12 19.18
N LYS A 143 -37.47 10.72 19.67
CA LYS A 143 -37.78 12.15 19.52
C LYS A 143 -36.67 13.06 20.06
N HIS A 144 -35.97 12.62 21.10
CA HIS A 144 -34.91 13.39 21.78
C HIS A 144 -33.49 13.04 21.33
N ASN A 145 -33.33 12.17 20.32
CA ASN A 145 -32.01 11.74 19.83
C ASN A 145 -31.86 11.81 18.30
N LEU A 146 -32.53 12.77 17.67
CA LEU A 146 -32.51 12.92 16.21
C LEU A 146 -31.11 13.25 15.67
N ASN A 147 -30.28 13.96 16.45
CA ASN A 147 -28.91 14.33 16.06
C ASN A 147 -27.98 13.13 15.87
N ALA A 148 -28.21 12.03 16.61
CA ALA A 148 -27.38 10.83 16.46
C ALA A 148 -27.68 10.10 15.14
N GLY A 149 -28.83 10.35 14.50
CA GLY A 149 -29.24 9.65 13.28
C GLY A 149 -29.41 8.14 13.45
N LEU A 150 -29.49 7.64 14.70
CA LEU A 150 -29.62 6.21 15.00
C LEU A 150 -31.09 5.86 15.27
N PRO A 151 -31.72 5.01 14.44
CA PRO A 151 -33.08 4.56 14.69
C PRO A 151 -33.14 3.56 15.83
N VAL A 152 -34.29 3.50 16.49
CA VAL A 152 -34.63 2.45 17.45
C VAL A 152 -35.27 1.29 16.70
N ILE A 153 -34.79 0.08 16.98
CA ILE A 153 -35.23 -1.16 16.34
C ILE A 153 -36.22 -1.87 17.26
N PHE A 154 -37.43 -2.09 16.77
CA PHE A 154 -38.44 -2.94 17.38
C PHE A 154 -38.39 -4.33 16.74
N ARG A 155 -38.17 -5.36 17.55
CA ARG A 155 -37.85 -6.72 17.08
C ARG A 155 -38.96 -7.70 17.45
N SER A 156 -39.23 -8.65 16.56
CA SER A 156 -40.08 -9.81 16.91
C SER A 156 -39.37 -10.88 17.75
N TYR A 157 -38.05 -10.76 17.91
CA TYR A 157 -37.20 -11.75 18.56
C TYR A 157 -36.38 -11.12 19.70
N PRO A 158 -35.98 -11.92 20.70
CA PRO A 158 -35.15 -11.44 21.80
C PRO A 158 -33.68 -11.29 21.37
N VAL A 159 -32.98 -10.36 22.02
CA VAL A 159 -31.54 -10.12 21.87
C VAL A 159 -30.94 -9.78 23.23
N THR A 160 -29.68 -10.14 23.45
CA THR A 160 -29.00 -9.99 24.76
C THR A 160 -28.53 -8.56 25.04
N THR A 161 -28.15 -7.83 24.00
CA THR A 161 -27.67 -6.45 24.09
C THR A 161 -28.67 -5.49 23.45
N ASN A 162 -28.86 -4.30 24.01
CA ASN A 162 -29.74 -3.25 23.48
C ASN A 162 -31.10 -3.78 22.94
N PRO A 163 -31.94 -4.38 23.79
CA PRO A 163 -33.14 -5.09 23.35
C PRO A 163 -34.22 -4.21 22.71
N GLY A 164 -34.11 -2.89 22.87
CA GLY A 164 -35.18 -1.96 22.53
C GLY A 164 -36.37 -2.09 23.49
N PRO A 165 -37.39 -1.22 23.36
CA PRO A 165 -38.57 -1.28 24.19
C PRO A 165 -39.40 -2.55 23.91
N ASN A 166 -39.90 -3.20 24.96
CA ASN A 166 -40.90 -4.26 24.86
C ASN A 166 -42.31 -3.66 24.80
N CYS A 167 -42.96 -3.71 23.65
CA CYS A 167 -44.25 -3.05 23.45
C CYS A 167 -45.18 -3.85 22.51
N ALA A 168 -46.44 -3.43 22.47
CA ALA A 168 -47.45 -4.04 21.60
C ALA A 168 -47.21 -3.66 20.13
N ILE A 169 -47.63 -4.53 19.21
CA ILE A 169 -47.47 -4.32 17.76
C ILE A 169 -48.06 -2.96 17.33
N TRP A 170 -49.21 -2.57 17.87
CA TRP A 170 -49.84 -1.29 17.52
C TRP A 170 -49.01 -0.07 17.94
N GLU A 171 -48.23 -0.17 19.03
CA GLU A 171 -47.35 0.90 19.50
C GLU A 171 -46.16 1.06 18.56
N VAL A 172 -45.58 -0.06 18.13
CA VAL A 172 -44.50 -0.10 17.12
C VAL A 172 -44.95 0.51 15.80
N LEU A 173 -46.11 0.07 15.29
CA LEU A 173 -46.64 0.55 14.02
C LEU A 173 -47.06 2.02 14.09
N ARG A 174 -47.57 2.48 15.24
CA ARG A 174 -47.84 3.89 15.46
C ARG A 174 -46.55 4.71 15.54
N ALA A 175 -45.50 4.21 16.20
CA ALA A 175 -44.23 4.89 16.31
C ALA A 175 -43.57 5.10 14.94
N THR A 176 -43.49 4.04 14.11
CA THR A 176 -42.78 4.08 12.83
C THR A 176 -43.41 5.03 11.81
N ILE A 177 -44.73 5.22 11.85
CA ILE A 177 -45.48 6.12 10.94
C ILE A 177 -45.76 7.51 11.52
N ALA A 178 -45.29 7.81 12.74
CA ALA A 178 -45.58 9.07 13.44
C ALA A 178 -44.79 10.27 12.86
N HIS A 179 -44.91 10.51 11.56
CA HIS A 179 -44.33 11.67 10.90
C HIS A 179 -44.96 12.96 11.49
N PRO A 180 -44.18 13.95 11.97
CA PRO A 180 -44.67 15.12 12.72
C PRO A 180 -45.72 15.98 11.98
N GLU A 181 -45.73 15.96 10.65
CA GLU A 181 -46.78 16.64 9.88
C GLU A 181 -48.07 15.85 9.80
N LEU A 182 -48.02 14.52 9.89
CA LEU A 182 -49.17 13.64 9.71
C LEU A 182 -49.78 13.22 11.04
N PHE A 183 -48.96 12.79 12.00
CA PHE A 183 -49.41 12.25 13.29
C PHE A 183 -48.58 12.78 14.47
N LYS A 184 -49.19 12.76 15.65
CA LYS A 184 -48.48 13.07 16.90
C LYS A 184 -47.62 11.86 17.27
N GLY A 185 -46.38 12.11 17.70
CA GLY A 185 -45.50 11.10 18.29
C GLY A 185 -46.16 10.31 19.42
N ILE A 186 -45.55 9.18 19.76
CA ILE A 186 -46.05 8.26 20.80
C ILE A 186 -45.02 8.15 21.92
N ASP A 187 -45.50 8.06 23.15
CA ASP A 187 -44.69 7.72 24.32
C ASP A 187 -44.94 6.25 24.66
N ILE A 188 -43.88 5.44 24.67
CA ILE A 188 -43.94 4.02 25.03
C ILE A 188 -43.31 3.87 26.42
N ILE A 189 -44.02 3.22 27.33
CA ILE A 189 -43.60 3.02 28.72
C ILE A 189 -43.24 1.54 28.90
N ASP A 190 -41.96 1.23 28.76
CA ASP A 190 -41.40 -0.11 29.01
C ASP A 190 -40.62 -0.17 30.36
N SER A 191 -40.13 0.98 30.83
CA SER A 191 -39.49 1.14 32.13
C SER A 191 -40.18 2.26 32.92
N SER A 192 -39.68 2.58 34.12
CA SER A 192 -40.23 3.68 34.95
C SER A 192 -40.21 5.06 34.29
N VAL A 193 -39.63 5.20 33.08
CA VAL A 193 -39.52 6.45 32.33
C VAL A 193 -40.13 6.29 30.92
N PRO A 194 -41.04 7.17 30.48
CA PRO A 194 -41.59 7.14 29.12
C PRO A 194 -40.53 7.48 28.07
N GLN A 195 -40.52 6.74 26.96
CA GLN A 195 -39.67 7.01 25.80
C GLN A 195 -40.52 7.55 24.64
N SER A 196 -40.21 8.75 24.15
CA SER A 196 -40.93 9.40 23.06
C SER A 196 -40.36 9.05 21.68
N PHE A 197 -41.23 8.65 20.75
CA PHE A 197 -40.88 8.26 19.38
C PHE A 197 -41.62 9.08 18.32
N ILE A 198 -40.95 9.25 17.16
CA ILE A 198 -41.51 9.79 15.93
C ILE A 198 -41.19 8.86 14.75
N GLY A 199 -41.78 9.15 13.58
CA GLY A 199 -41.64 8.34 12.37
C GLY A 199 -40.18 8.09 11.98
N GLY A 200 -39.91 6.85 11.53
CA GLY A 200 -38.56 6.46 11.09
C GLY A 200 -38.20 6.99 9.70
N ASP A 201 -39.19 7.43 8.93
CA ASP A 201 -39.01 8.11 7.65
C ASP A 201 -38.13 9.35 7.77
N ILE A 202 -38.08 9.98 8.95
CA ILE A 202 -37.13 11.04 9.28
C ILE A 202 -35.76 10.42 9.58
N GLY A 203 -34.86 10.46 8.61
CA GLY A 203 -33.46 10.04 8.75
C GLY A 203 -33.20 8.55 8.51
N CYS A 204 -34.24 7.70 8.43
CA CYS A 204 -34.12 6.25 8.21
C CYS A 204 -35.19 5.72 7.22
N SER A 205 -35.50 6.49 6.18
CA SER A 205 -36.49 6.13 5.15
C SER A 205 -36.20 4.79 4.45
N ASN A 206 -34.92 4.49 4.20
CA ASN A 206 -34.43 3.18 3.80
C ASN A 206 -33.55 2.59 4.92
N PRO A 207 -34.03 1.59 5.69
CA PRO A 207 -33.32 1.09 6.86
C PRO A 207 -32.22 0.06 6.53
N LEU A 208 -31.94 -0.24 5.25
CA LEU A 208 -31.13 -1.39 4.87
C LEU A 208 -29.74 -1.43 5.55
N ALA A 209 -29.05 -0.30 5.69
CA ALA A 209 -27.76 -0.24 6.37
C ALA A 209 -27.86 -0.73 7.85
N HIS A 210 -28.94 -0.34 8.54
CA HIS A 210 -29.20 -0.76 9.92
C HIS A 210 -29.67 -2.21 9.99
N VAL A 211 -30.44 -2.68 9.00
CA VAL A 211 -30.84 -4.08 8.88
C VAL A 211 -29.60 -4.96 8.76
N LEU A 212 -28.68 -4.66 7.85
CA LEU A 212 -27.46 -5.47 7.65
C LEU A 212 -26.56 -5.49 8.89
N SER A 213 -26.47 -4.36 9.61
CA SER A 213 -25.76 -4.28 10.91
C SER A 213 -26.42 -5.18 11.96
N GLU A 214 -27.75 -5.23 12.00
CA GLU A 214 -28.48 -6.11 12.91
C GLU A 214 -28.39 -7.59 12.50
N VAL A 215 -28.40 -7.91 11.20
CA VAL A 215 -28.23 -9.29 10.71
C VAL A 215 -26.87 -9.84 11.13
N GLU A 216 -25.78 -9.08 10.99
CA GLU A 216 -24.45 -9.50 11.47
C GLU A 216 -24.44 -9.71 12.99
N ARG A 217 -25.19 -8.90 13.74
CA ARG A 217 -25.29 -9.06 15.20
C ARG A 217 -26.02 -10.33 15.60
N VAL A 218 -27.06 -10.71 14.87
CA VAL A 218 -27.89 -11.89 15.16
C VAL A 218 -27.23 -13.17 14.63
N TRP A 219 -26.59 -13.10 13.47
CA TRP A 219 -25.90 -14.22 12.83
C TRP A 219 -24.48 -13.85 12.40
N PRO A 220 -23.52 -13.71 13.34
CA PRO A 220 -22.16 -13.30 13.02
C PRO A 220 -21.47 -14.25 12.02
N GLY A 221 -20.91 -13.69 10.94
CA GLY A 221 -20.18 -14.44 9.91
C GLY A 221 -21.01 -15.42 9.06
N ARG A 222 -22.34 -15.40 9.20
CA ARG A 222 -23.26 -16.27 8.43
C ARG A 222 -23.25 -15.86 6.95
N GLN A 223 -23.57 -16.78 6.05
CA GLN A 223 -23.64 -16.45 4.62
C GLN A 223 -24.99 -15.80 4.28
N VAL A 224 -24.97 -14.75 3.46
CA VAL A 224 -26.11 -14.08 2.84
C VAL A 224 -26.16 -14.52 1.39
N SER A 225 -27.35 -14.90 0.94
CA SER A 225 -27.61 -15.27 -0.45
C SER A 225 -28.20 -14.11 -1.23
N CYS A 226 -29.25 -13.47 -0.71
CA CYS A 226 -29.99 -12.47 -1.45
C CYS A 226 -30.44 -11.31 -0.54
N ILE A 227 -30.29 -10.08 -1.03
CA ILE A 227 -30.78 -8.85 -0.41
C ILE A 227 -31.75 -8.18 -1.39
N ILE A 228 -33.04 -8.19 -1.07
CA ILE A 228 -34.08 -7.50 -1.84
C ILE A 228 -34.50 -6.24 -1.08
N SER A 229 -34.21 -5.09 -1.68
CA SER A 229 -34.62 -3.78 -1.17
C SER A 229 -35.69 -3.19 -2.07
N ILE A 230 -36.85 -2.84 -1.51
CA ILE A 230 -38.00 -2.33 -2.26
C ILE A 230 -38.33 -0.90 -1.80
N GLY A 231 -38.15 0.05 -2.71
CA GLY A 231 -38.52 1.44 -2.55
C GLY A 231 -40.02 1.69 -2.75
N ALA A 232 -40.48 2.85 -2.27
CA ALA A 232 -41.86 3.32 -2.39
C ALA A 232 -42.01 4.44 -3.44
N GLY A 233 -41.16 4.46 -4.48
CA GLY A 233 -41.19 5.42 -5.58
C GLY A 233 -40.14 6.52 -5.51
N HIS A 234 -39.66 6.95 -6.68
CA HIS A 234 -38.75 8.09 -6.78
C HIS A 234 -39.48 9.40 -6.41
N VAL A 235 -38.97 10.14 -5.42
CA VAL A 235 -39.33 11.56 -5.23
C VAL A 235 -38.50 12.36 -6.23
N ARG A 236 -39.03 13.47 -6.79
CA ARG A 236 -38.25 14.32 -7.72
C ARG A 236 -36.87 14.66 -7.13
N THR A 237 -35.89 14.91 -8.01
CA THR A 237 -34.57 15.39 -7.60
C THR A 237 -34.71 16.62 -6.70
N ILE A 238 -34.10 16.57 -5.51
CA ILE A 238 -34.09 17.68 -4.56
C ILE A 238 -33.30 18.82 -5.21
N GLN A 239 -33.98 19.94 -5.48
CA GLN A 239 -33.36 21.13 -6.05
C GLN A 239 -33.37 22.26 -5.04
N VAL A 240 -32.26 22.99 -4.94
CA VAL A 240 -32.22 24.27 -4.22
C VAL A 240 -32.95 25.30 -5.07
N PRO A 241 -34.10 25.86 -4.62
CA PRO A 241 -34.84 26.82 -5.43
C PRO A 241 -34.04 28.12 -5.61
N ASN A 242 -34.24 28.82 -6.74
CA ASN A 242 -33.67 30.15 -6.94
C ASN A 242 -34.26 31.16 -5.93
N SER A 243 -33.39 32.00 -5.38
CA SER A 243 -33.65 32.87 -4.23
C SER A 243 -34.86 33.81 -4.41
N SER A 244 -35.88 33.65 -3.56
CA SER A 244 -36.93 34.66 -3.34
C SER A 244 -37.18 34.86 -1.84
N ARG A 245 -37.64 36.06 -1.45
CA ARG A 245 -37.62 36.65 -0.10
C ARG A 245 -38.41 35.91 1.02
N TRP A 246 -38.93 34.71 0.77
CA TRP A 246 -39.72 33.91 1.73
C TRP A 246 -38.92 32.69 2.23
N HIS A 247 -37.81 32.94 2.92
CA HIS A 247 -36.71 31.99 3.10
C HIS A 247 -36.95 30.83 4.10
N ARG A 248 -37.62 31.04 5.26
CA ARG A 248 -37.61 30.00 6.32
C ARG A 248 -38.38 28.71 5.98
N THR A 249 -39.48 28.78 5.24
CA THR A 249 -40.30 27.59 4.94
C THR A 249 -39.69 26.71 3.85
N HIS A 250 -38.96 27.31 2.89
CA HIS A 250 -38.35 26.57 1.78
C HIS A 250 -37.12 25.77 2.24
N ASP A 251 -36.27 26.34 3.10
CA ASP A 251 -35.11 25.64 3.65
C ASP A 251 -35.53 24.43 4.51
N ILE A 252 -36.64 24.55 5.26
CA ILE A 252 -37.22 23.45 6.05
C ILE A 252 -37.74 22.33 5.14
N ILE A 253 -38.35 22.66 4.00
CA ILE A 253 -38.84 21.67 3.04
C ILE A 253 -37.67 20.91 2.40
N VAL A 254 -36.62 21.62 1.98
CA VAL A 254 -35.41 20.98 1.41
C VAL A 254 -34.72 20.08 2.44
N MET A 255 -34.53 20.55 3.69
CA MET A 255 -33.96 19.73 4.77
C MET A 255 -34.82 18.49 5.09
N LYS A 256 -36.15 18.61 5.00
CA LYS A 256 -37.09 17.51 5.17
C LYS A 256 -36.99 16.49 4.03
N ASP A 257 -36.95 16.96 2.79
CA ASP A 257 -36.82 16.09 1.61
C ASP A 257 -35.48 15.32 1.67
N MET A 258 -34.40 15.97 2.11
CA MET A 258 -33.11 15.33 2.35
C MET A 258 -33.16 14.29 3.49
N ALA A 259 -33.91 14.56 4.55
CA ALA A 259 -34.06 13.64 5.68
C ALA A 259 -34.89 12.40 5.33
N THR A 260 -35.72 12.45 4.28
CA THR A 260 -36.59 11.35 3.84
C THR A 260 -36.08 10.62 2.60
N ASP A 261 -34.89 11.00 2.10
CA ASP A 261 -34.28 10.43 0.89
C ASP A 261 -33.82 8.98 1.11
N SER A 262 -34.56 8.05 0.51
CA SER A 262 -34.26 6.61 0.51
C SER A 262 -33.26 6.19 -0.57
N GLU A 263 -33.06 7.01 -1.60
CA GLU A 263 -32.20 6.69 -2.74
C GLU A 263 -30.72 6.90 -2.41
N ARG A 264 -30.39 7.88 -1.56
CA ARG A 264 -29.02 8.03 -1.03
C ARG A 264 -28.48 6.73 -0.44
N VAL A 265 -29.26 6.04 0.39
CA VAL A 265 -28.87 4.75 0.99
C VAL A 265 -28.85 3.66 -0.08
N ALA A 266 -29.78 3.66 -1.03
CA ALA A 266 -29.82 2.67 -2.11
C ALA A 266 -28.58 2.76 -3.03
N GLU A 267 -28.12 3.97 -3.35
CA GLU A 267 -26.88 4.22 -4.10
C GLU A 267 -25.64 3.80 -3.30
N GLU A 268 -25.59 4.11 -2.00
CA GLU A 268 -24.52 3.65 -1.11
C GLU A 268 -24.43 2.11 -1.10
N MET A 269 -25.56 1.41 -1.02
CA MET A 269 -25.60 -0.05 -1.08
C MET A 269 -25.24 -0.58 -2.47
N ALA A 270 -25.66 0.08 -3.55
CA ALA A 270 -25.26 -0.29 -4.91
C ALA A 270 -23.74 -0.21 -5.11
N LEU A 271 -23.09 0.82 -4.55
CA LEU A 271 -21.62 0.93 -4.52
C LEU A 271 -20.99 -0.16 -3.66
N ARG A 272 -21.54 -0.41 -2.47
CA ARG A 272 -21.06 -1.43 -1.53
C ARG A 272 -21.05 -2.82 -2.16
N PHE A 273 -22.09 -3.16 -2.93
CA PHE A 273 -22.26 -4.47 -3.57
C PHE A 273 -21.83 -4.51 -5.05
N GLN A 274 -21.18 -3.46 -5.58
CA GLN A 274 -20.82 -3.37 -7.01
C GLN A 274 -19.93 -4.53 -7.49
N ARG A 275 -19.08 -5.08 -6.61
CA ARG A 275 -18.14 -6.17 -6.92
C ARG A 275 -18.65 -7.56 -6.51
N THR A 276 -19.81 -7.62 -5.86
CA THR A 276 -20.48 -8.87 -5.51
C THR A 276 -21.65 -9.04 -6.46
N SER A 277 -21.40 -9.70 -7.59
CA SER A 277 -22.46 -10.00 -8.55
C SER A 277 -23.57 -10.81 -7.88
N GLU A 278 -24.81 -10.51 -8.23
CA GLU A 278 -26.00 -11.34 -7.95
C GLU A 278 -26.46 -11.41 -6.48
N VAL A 279 -26.13 -10.43 -5.62
CA VAL A 279 -26.59 -10.43 -4.21
C VAL A 279 -27.65 -9.37 -3.93
N TYR A 280 -27.41 -8.12 -4.34
CA TYR A 280 -28.25 -6.98 -3.98
C TYR A 280 -29.15 -6.56 -5.13
N PHE A 281 -30.45 -6.55 -4.88
CA PHE A 281 -31.49 -6.20 -5.84
C PHE A 281 -32.34 -5.05 -5.30
N ARG A 282 -32.29 -3.90 -5.97
CA ARG A 282 -33.07 -2.71 -5.63
C ARG A 282 -34.23 -2.54 -6.61
N PHE A 283 -35.46 -2.66 -6.12
CA PHE A 283 -36.65 -2.37 -6.90
C PHE A 283 -37.25 -1.05 -6.46
N ASN A 284 -37.41 -0.10 -7.37
CA ASN A 284 -38.06 1.17 -7.08
C ASN A 284 -38.76 1.71 -8.33
N VAL A 285 -40.04 2.09 -8.22
CA VAL A 285 -40.81 2.64 -9.34
C VAL A 285 -40.26 4.02 -9.68
N ASP A 286 -39.71 4.14 -10.89
CA ASP A 286 -38.92 5.27 -11.36
C ASP A 286 -39.76 6.42 -11.94
N GLN A 287 -40.98 6.16 -12.40
CA GLN A 287 -41.84 7.16 -13.05
C GLN A 287 -43.32 7.01 -12.69
N GLY A 288 -44.04 8.14 -12.63
CA GLY A 288 -45.50 8.21 -12.50
C GLY A 288 -46.04 8.44 -11.09
N ILE A 289 -45.22 8.23 -10.06
CA ILE A 289 -45.64 8.37 -8.66
C ILE A 289 -44.92 9.50 -7.91
N GLN A 290 -44.18 10.36 -8.62
CA GLN A 290 -43.37 11.43 -8.02
C GLN A 290 -44.19 12.57 -7.43
N ASP A 291 -45.41 12.80 -7.95
CA ASP A 291 -46.34 13.86 -7.50
C ASP A 291 -47.35 13.37 -6.45
N MET A 292 -47.24 12.13 -5.98
CA MET A 292 -48.12 11.58 -4.96
C MET A 292 -47.67 12.03 -3.57
N LYS A 293 -48.34 13.06 -3.03
CA LYS A 293 -48.09 13.54 -1.66
C LYS A 293 -48.58 12.55 -0.61
N ASP A 294 -47.99 12.61 0.59
CA ASP A 294 -48.43 11.83 1.73
C ASP A 294 -49.90 12.12 2.07
N GLY A 295 -50.71 11.05 2.14
CA GLY A 295 -52.13 11.09 2.46
C GLY A 295 -53.11 11.12 1.28
N CYS A 296 -52.65 11.13 0.02
CA CYS A 296 -53.49 11.03 -1.19
C CYS A 296 -54.02 9.59 -1.45
N TRP A 297 -54.82 9.05 -0.54
CA TRP A 297 -55.36 7.68 -0.64
C TRP A 297 -56.23 7.46 -1.88
N GLU A 298 -56.84 8.51 -2.44
CA GLU A 298 -57.67 8.44 -3.66
C GLU A 298 -56.87 7.98 -4.90
N ARG A 299 -55.54 8.07 -4.85
CA ARG A 299 -54.62 7.76 -5.96
C ARG A 299 -53.95 6.40 -5.84
N LEU A 300 -54.42 5.51 -4.95
CA LEU A 300 -53.89 4.15 -4.79
C LEU A 300 -53.96 3.32 -6.09
N GLY A 301 -55.02 3.52 -6.89
CA GLY A 301 -55.16 2.87 -8.20
C GLY A 301 -54.05 3.26 -9.19
N GLU A 302 -53.64 4.53 -9.18
CA GLU A 302 -52.53 5.03 -10.02
C GLU A 302 -51.19 4.38 -9.58
N ALA A 303 -50.91 4.33 -8.28
CA ALA A 303 -49.70 3.68 -7.76
C ALA A 303 -49.60 2.21 -8.17
N MET A 304 -50.73 1.47 -8.14
CA MET A 304 -50.78 0.09 -8.59
C MET A 304 -50.50 -0.03 -10.10
N GLN A 305 -51.08 0.85 -10.93
CA GLN A 305 -50.85 0.85 -12.37
C GLN A 305 -49.39 1.15 -12.72
N HIS A 306 -48.78 2.15 -12.06
CA HIS A 306 -47.37 2.48 -12.26
C HIS A 306 -46.43 1.36 -11.79
N ALA A 307 -46.73 0.70 -10.66
CA ALA A 307 -45.97 -0.47 -10.21
C ALA A 307 -46.04 -1.62 -11.23
N LYS A 308 -47.25 -1.93 -11.76
CA LYS A 308 -47.41 -2.95 -12.81
C LYS A 308 -46.65 -2.60 -14.09
N ALA A 309 -46.70 -1.33 -14.52
CA ALA A 309 -45.94 -0.87 -15.68
C ALA A 309 -44.42 -0.96 -15.46
N TYR A 310 -43.94 -0.66 -14.24
CA TYR A 310 -42.54 -0.82 -13.87
C TYR A 310 -42.07 -2.27 -13.96
N LEU A 311 -42.88 -3.23 -13.52
CA LEU A 311 -42.58 -4.67 -13.58
C LEU A 311 -42.50 -5.20 -15.03
N GLN A 312 -43.18 -4.54 -15.98
CA GLN A 312 -43.15 -4.91 -17.40
C GLN A 312 -41.91 -4.40 -18.15
N LYS A 313 -41.09 -3.53 -17.54
CA LYS A 313 -39.85 -3.04 -18.18
C LYS A 313 -38.85 -4.18 -18.31
N ASN A 314 -38.23 -4.32 -19.48
CA ASN A 314 -37.28 -5.41 -19.77
C ASN A 314 -36.17 -5.54 -18.72
N LYS A 315 -35.53 -4.42 -18.34
CA LYS A 315 -34.48 -4.41 -17.31
C LYS A 315 -35.00 -4.86 -15.94
N THR A 316 -36.18 -4.41 -15.55
CA THR A 316 -36.82 -4.82 -14.29
C THR A 316 -37.15 -6.30 -14.32
N ASN A 317 -37.69 -6.80 -15.43
CA ASN A 317 -38.05 -8.20 -15.57
C ASN A 317 -36.83 -9.13 -15.45
N GLN A 318 -35.71 -8.79 -16.10
CA GLN A 318 -34.45 -9.53 -15.98
C GLN A 318 -33.93 -9.54 -14.53
N MET A 319 -33.98 -8.39 -13.86
CA MET A 319 -33.57 -8.27 -12.46
C MET A 319 -34.47 -9.07 -11.51
N LEU A 320 -35.77 -9.17 -11.79
CA LEU A 320 -36.71 -10.01 -11.05
C LEU A 320 -36.40 -11.50 -11.23
N GLU A 321 -36.17 -11.94 -12.46
CA GLU A 321 -35.81 -13.35 -12.75
C GLU A 321 -34.55 -13.75 -11.99
N GLU A 322 -33.54 -12.88 -11.98
CA GLU A 322 -32.29 -13.11 -11.28
C GLU A 322 -32.45 -13.11 -9.75
N ALA A 323 -33.19 -12.15 -9.20
CA ALA A 323 -33.49 -12.10 -7.76
C ALA A 323 -34.26 -13.35 -7.28
N VAL A 324 -35.21 -13.83 -8.09
CA VAL A 324 -35.99 -15.05 -7.81
C VAL A 324 -35.09 -16.27 -7.86
N ARG A 325 -34.24 -16.39 -8.88
CA ARG A 325 -33.29 -17.50 -9.05
C ARG A 325 -32.36 -17.59 -7.83
N VAL A 326 -31.64 -16.51 -7.51
CA VAL A 326 -30.68 -16.47 -6.41
C VAL A 326 -31.35 -16.75 -5.07
N SER A 327 -32.47 -16.07 -4.78
CA SER A 327 -33.16 -16.24 -3.50
C SER A 327 -33.79 -17.64 -3.32
N THR A 328 -34.07 -18.36 -4.42
CA THR A 328 -34.57 -19.74 -4.38
C THR A 328 -33.45 -20.75 -4.22
N GLU A 329 -32.33 -20.57 -4.93
CA GLU A 329 -31.17 -21.45 -4.83
C GLU A 329 -30.45 -21.35 -3.47
N ARG A 330 -30.48 -20.16 -2.84
CA ARG A 330 -29.85 -19.86 -1.54
C ARG A 330 -28.35 -20.19 -1.45
N HIS A 331 -27.62 -20.01 -2.54
CA HIS A 331 -26.15 -20.16 -2.57
C HIS A 331 -25.45 -19.15 -1.65
N SER A 332 -24.33 -19.55 -1.05
CA SER A 332 -23.52 -18.68 -0.19
C SER A 332 -22.74 -17.68 -1.02
N ALA A 333 -23.13 -16.40 -0.98
CA ALA A 333 -22.52 -15.36 -1.81
C ALA A 333 -21.58 -14.42 -1.02
N LEU A 334 -21.96 -14.01 0.19
CA LEU A 334 -21.11 -13.21 1.07
C LEU A 334 -21.39 -13.47 2.56
N THR A 335 -20.43 -13.15 3.42
CA THR A 335 -20.67 -13.14 4.88
C THR A 335 -21.49 -11.92 5.32
N THR A 336 -22.29 -12.07 6.37
CA THR A 336 -23.00 -10.99 7.06
C THR A 336 -22.08 -9.85 7.51
N THR A 337 -20.82 -10.14 7.89
CA THR A 337 -19.82 -9.11 8.25
C THR A 337 -19.55 -8.16 7.08
N HIS A 338 -19.28 -8.72 5.89
CA HIS A 338 -19.13 -7.94 4.66
C HIS A 338 -20.41 -7.17 4.30
N ALA A 339 -21.59 -7.79 4.49
CA ALA A 339 -22.88 -7.15 4.20
C ALA A 339 -23.11 -5.91 5.09
N ALA A 340 -22.77 -6.00 6.38
CA ALA A 340 -22.88 -4.91 7.34
C ALA A 340 -21.95 -3.72 7.03
N GLY A 341 -21.05 -3.83 6.05
CA GLY A 341 -20.01 -2.83 5.79
C GLY A 341 -18.94 -2.82 6.88
N GLN A 342 -18.92 -3.84 7.73
CA GLN A 342 -17.83 -4.06 8.66
C GLN A 342 -16.72 -4.74 7.89
N VAL A 343 -15.60 -4.03 7.76
CA VAL A 343 -14.37 -4.65 7.28
C VAL A 343 -14.01 -5.72 8.29
N SER A 344 -14.18 -6.99 7.92
CA SER A 344 -13.75 -8.10 8.77
C SER A 344 -12.28 -7.86 9.12
N SER A 345 -12.01 -7.60 10.40
CA SER A 345 -10.66 -7.52 10.95
C SER A 345 -9.99 -8.89 11.05
N THR A 346 -10.58 -9.92 10.42
CA THR A 346 -9.99 -11.23 10.27
C THR A 346 -10.09 -11.68 8.82
N ALA A 347 -8.91 -11.71 8.19
CA ALA A 347 -8.59 -12.39 6.94
C ALA A 347 -9.43 -11.99 5.71
N LYS A 348 -9.01 -10.89 5.06
CA LYS A 348 -8.84 -10.96 3.59
C LYS A 348 -8.07 -12.26 3.30
N PRO A 349 -8.34 -13.00 2.20
CA PRO A 349 -7.27 -13.86 1.69
C PRO A 349 -6.06 -12.94 1.60
N LEU A 350 -4.98 -13.32 2.27
CA LEU A 350 -3.73 -12.59 2.27
C LEU A 350 -3.26 -12.52 0.82
N VAL A 351 -3.73 -11.51 0.09
CA VAL A 351 -2.86 -10.88 -0.88
C VAL A 351 -1.75 -10.36 0.01
N GLY A 352 -0.65 -11.10 -0.01
CA GLY A 352 0.55 -10.72 0.68
C GLY A 352 0.80 -9.24 0.47
N PHE A 353 1.14 -8.50 1.52
CA PHE A 353 1.69 -7.16 1.27
C PHE A 353 3.04 -7.42 0.61
N LYS A 354 3.05 -7.44 -0.73
CA LYS A 354 4.24 -7.69 -1.55
C LYS A 354 4.57 -6.43 -2.35
N ARG A 355 4.61 -5.28 -1.66
CA ARG A 355 4.93 -4.00 -2.27
C ARG A 355 6.45 -3.92 -2.36
N CYS A 356 6.99 -4.35 -3.49
CA CYS A 356 8.41 -4.36 -3.80
C CYS A 356 8.58 -3.98 -5.28
N PRO A 357 9.51 -3.07 -5.63
CA PRO A 357 9.80 -2.75 -7.02
C PRO A 357 10.23 -4.01 -7.80
N PRO A 358 9.85 -4.19 -9.08
CA PRO A 358 10.42 -5.27 -9.88
C PRO A 358 11.90 -4.99 -10.20
N PRO A 359 12.74 -6.02 -10.37
CA PRO A 359 14.07 -5.83 -10.94
C PRO A 359 13.96 -5.31 -12.38
N THR A 360 15.01 -4.67 -12.88
CA THR A 360 15.03 -4.20 -14.26
C THR A 360 15.04 -5.38 -15.24
N LYS A 361 14.39 -5.20 -16.40
CA LYS A 361 14.40 -6.20 -17.48
C LYS A 361 15.81 -6.52 -18.00
N PHE A 362 16.78 -5.64 -17.74
CA PHE A 362 18.16 -5.74 -18.17
C PHE A 362 19.06 -6.45 -17.15
N TYR A 363 18.58 -6.80 -15.95
CA TYR A 363 19.36 -7.57 -14.97
C TYR A 363 19.94 -8.85 -15.63
N THR A 364 21.23 -9.10 -15.37
CA THR A 364 22.03 -10.12 -16.08
C THR A 364 23.15 -10.64 -15.17
N GLY A 365 23.41 -11.96 -15.21
CA GLY A 365 24.58 -12.58 -14.55
C GLY A 365 24.41 -12.86 -13.05
N ARG A 366 25.55 -12.95 -12.34
CA ARG A 366 25.64 -13.09 -10.86
C ARG A 366 24.93 -14.32 -10.28
N LYS A 367 25.10 -15.48 -10.93
CA LYS A 367 24.38 -16.71 -10.55
C LYS A 367 24.78 -17.21 -9.16
N ASP A 368 26.04 -17.09 -8.80
CA ASP A 368 26.57 -17.58 -7.54
C ASP A 368 26.05 -16.71 -6.38
N GLU A 369 26.11 -15.38 -6.52
CA GLU A 369 25.60 -14.44 -5.52
C GLU A 369 24.07 -14.51 -5.39
N ASN A 370 23.35 -14.69 -6.51
CA ASN A 370 21.90 -14.93 -6.48
C ASN A 370 21.58 -16.19 -5.66
N THR A 371 22.33 -17.28 -5.88
CA THR A 371 22.14 -18.54 -5.16
C THR A 371 22.48 -18.38 -3.67
N GLN A 372 23.56 -17.68 -3.36
CA GLN A 372 23.98 -17.39 -1.98
C GLN A 372 22.91 -16.62 -1.21
N VAL A 373 22.45 -15.49 -1.74
CA VAL A 373 21.44 -14.65 -1.07
C VAL A 373 20.10 -15.38 -0.98
N ALA A 374 19.68 -16.09 -2.03
CA ALA A 374 18.45 -16.89 -2.02
C ALA A 374 18.51 -18.01 -0.96
N ALA A 375 19.63 -18.73 -0.85
CA ALA A 375 19.82 -19.76 0.16
C ALA A 375 19.78 -19.16 1.57
N CYS A 376 20.50 -18.06 1.80
CA CYS A 376 20.49 -17.38 3.10
C CYS A 376 19.06 -17.09 3.56
N ILE A 377 18.21 -16.51 2.70
CA ILE A 377 16.86 -16.12 3.09
C ILE A 377 15.85 -17.29 3.13
N THR A 378 16.09 -18.43 2.47
CA THR A 378 15.06 -19.50 2.33
C THR A 378 15.32 -20.81 3.11
N SER A 379 16.58 -21.17 3.43
CA SER A 379 16.94 -22.53 3.91
C SER A 379 16.45 -22.99 5.30
N GLY A 380 15.19 -23.40 5.52
CA GLY A 380 14.86 -24.59 6.33
C GLY A 380 14.47 -24.52 7.83
N ASP A 381 14.92 -23.59 8.67
CA ASP A 381 14.90 -23.81 10.15
C ASP A 381 13.94 -22.93 11.00
N ASN A 382 12.90 -22.31 10.42
CA ASN A 382 11.91 -21.47 11.13
C ASN A 382 12.49 -20.41 12.10
N LYS A 383 13.76 -20.06 11.96
CA LYS A 383 14.47 -19.01 12.70
C LYS A 383 14.63 -17.77 11.83
N ARG A 384 14.65 -16.61 12.50
CA ARG A 384 14.96 -15.32 11.89
C ARG A 384 16.35 -15.33 11.26
N ARG A 385 16.50 -14.67 10.11
CA ARG A 385 17.77 -14.50 9.42
C ARG A 385 18.00 -13.07 9.03
N VAL A 386 19.28 -12.71 8.91
CA VAL A 386 19.70 -11.40 8.45
C VAL A 386 20.79 -11.63 7.40
N CYS A 387 20.43 -11.41 6.14
CA CYS A 387 21.35 -11.43 5.02
C CYS A 387 21.84 -10.00 4.75
N VAL A 388 23.15 -9.78 4.69
CA VAL A 388 23.74 -8.47 4.40
C VAL A 388 24.45 -8.53 3.07
N VAL A 389 24.00 -7.70 2.13
CA VAL A 389 24.64 -7.50 0.82
C VAL A 389 25.34 -6.15 0.85
N TYR A 390 26.67 -6.15 0.86
CA TYR A 390 27.45 -4.93 0.88
C TYR A 390 28.44 -4.83 -0.30
N GLY A 391 28.97 -3.64 -0.55
CA GLY A 391 29.95 -3.38 -1.61
C GLY A 391 29.90 -1.95 -2.14
N LEU A 392 30.72 -1.61 -3.12
CA LEU A 392 30.83 -0.27 -3.70
C LEU A 392 29.49 0.27 -4.26
N GLY A 393 29.30 1.59 -4.24
CA GLY A 393 28.17 2.25 -4.91
C GLY A 393 28.15 1.96 -6.42
N GLY A 394 26.99 1.56 -6.96
CA GLY A 394 26.83 1.27 -8.40
C GLY A 394 27.12 -0.17 -8.85
N VAL A 395 27.52 -1.08 -7.97
CA VAL A 395 27.77 -2.50 -8.34
C VAL A 395 26.51 -3.34 -8.58
N GLY A 396 25.33 -2.84 -8.20
CA GLY A 396 24.03 -3.50 -8.46
C GLY A 396 23.40 -4.26 -7.30
N LYS A 397 23.74 -3.93 -6.04
CA LYS A 397 23.20 -4.59 -4.82
C LYS A 397 21.68 -4.62 -4.77
N THR A 398 21.04 -3.47 -4.97
CA THR A 398 19.58 -3.35 -5.01
C THR A 398 18.98 -4.29 -6.07
N GLN A 399 19.55 -4.31 -7.27
CA GLN A 399 19.05 -5.16 -8.36
C GLN A 399 19.26 -6.66 -8.11
N LEU A 400 20.37 -7.06 -7.48
CA LEU A 400 20.59 -8.43 -7.01
C LEU A 400 19.46 -8.85 -6.05
N VAL A 401 19.17 -8.02 -5.03
CA VAL A 401 18.14 -8.31 -4.03
C VAL A 401 16.74 -8.34 -4.66
N LEU A 402 16.40 -7.38 -5.53
CA LEU A 402 15.11 -7.39 -6.25
C LEU A 402 14.94 -8.65 -7.11
N ASN A 403 15.99 -9.09 -7.81
CA ASN A 403 15.97 -10.32 -8.59
C ASN A 403 15.77 -11.57 -7.70
N VAL A 404 16.46 -11.66 -6.57
CA VAL A 404 16.29 -12.77 -5.62
C VAL A 404 14.89 -12.77 -4.99
N ILE A 405 14.32 -11.59 -4.70
CA ILE A 405 12.94 -11.46 -4.21
C ILE A 405 11.95 -11.96 -5.26
N GLU A 406 12.17 -11.64 -6.54
CA GLU A 406 11.33 -12.13 -7.63
C GLU A 406 11.40 -13.66 -7.75
N GLN A 407 12.60 -14.25 -7.67
CA GLN A 407 12.79 -15.70 -7.72
C GLN A 407 12.21 -16.43 -6.49
N THR A 408 12.21 -15.79 -5.32
CA THR A 408 11.72 -16.37 -4.07
C THR A 408 10.32 -15.87 -3.69
N ARG A 409 9.62 -15.17 -4.59
CA ARG A 409 8.39 -14.44 -4.29
C ARG A 409 7.30 -15.30 -3.66
N ASP A 410 7.21 -16.56 -4.05
CA ASP A 410 6.21 -17.52 -3.55
C ASP A 410 6.54 -18.08 -2.16
N HIS A 411 7.77 -17.93 -1.69
CA HIS A 411 8.17 -18.33 -0.33
C HIS A 411 7.66 -17.38 0.74
N TRP A 412 7.28 -16.17 0.36
CA TRP A 412 6.93 -15.07 1.26
C TRP A 412 5.43 -14.79 1.22
N VAL A 413 4.81 -14.72 2.38
CA VAL A 413 3.45 -14.20 2.52
C VAL A 413 3.50 -12.67 2.57
N HIS A 414 4.48 -12.07 3.24
CA HIS A 414 4.65 -10.61 3.30
C HIS A 414 6.06 -10.21 2.89
N ILE A 415 6.19 -9.15 2.10
CA ILE A 415 7.44 -8.50 1.70
C ILE A 415 7.31 -7.01 1.99
N ILE A 416 8.10 -6.52 2.95
CA ILE A 416 8.19 -5.11 3.32
C ILE A 416 9.48 -4.57 2.71
N TYR A 417 9.35 -3.70 1.71
CA TYR A 417 10.50 -3.02 1.10
C TYR A 417 10.64 -1.62 1.70
N VAL A 418 11.81 -1.33 2.26
CA VAL A 418 12.09 -0.14 3.07
C VAL A 418 13.30 0.57 2.51
N ASP A 419 13.16 1.87 2.23
CA ASP A 419 14.30 2.75 2.01
C ASP A 419 14.92 3.10 3.36
N ALA A 420 16.15 2.63 3.59
CA ALA A 420 16.89 2.78 4.82
C ALA A 420 17.94 3.92 4.75
N SER A 421 17.77 4.87 3.83
CA SER A 421 18.62 6.07 3.74
C SER A 421 18.54 6.97 4.99
N SER A 422 17.40 7.00 5.70
CA SER A 422 17.22 7.73 6.96
C SER A 422 16.27 7.01 7.92
N GLU A 423 16.31 7.34 9.21
CA GLU A 423 15.37 6.77 10.20
C GLU A 423 13.91 7.16 9.88
N GLU A 424 13.68 8.38 9.40
CA GLU A 424 12.34 8.85 9.01
C GLU A 424 11.76 8.06 7.84
N ALA A 425 12.59 7.68 6.85
CA ALA A 425 12.16 6.85 5.73
C ALA A 425 11.74 5.45 6.19
N ILE A 426 12.48 4.87 7.15
CA ILE A 426 12.14 3.59 7.77
C ILE A 426 10.81 3.69 8.54
N GLU A 427 10.66 4.68 9.41
CA GLU A 427 9.44 4.91 10.19
C GLU A 427 8.21 5.08 9.28
N LYS A 428 8.35 5.84 8.20
CA LYS A 428 7.29 6.02 7.21
C LYS A 428 6.88 4.70 6.56
N ALA A 429 7.85 3.89 6.10
CA ALA A 429 7.56 2.61 5.45
C ALA A 429 6.88 1.61 6.40
N PHE A 430 7.32 1.56 7.67
CA PHE A 430 6.71 0.72 8.70
C PHE A 430 5.29 1.19 9.04
N ASN A 431 5.04 2.49 9.15
CA ASN A 431 3.69 3.03 9.37
C ASN A 431 2.75 2.71 8.20
N GLU A 432 3.20 2.88 6.95
CA GLU A 432 2.42 2.50 5.76
C GLU A 432 2.05 1.00 5.77
N PHE A 433 3.01 0.12 6.11
CA PHE A 433 2.75 -1.30 6.28
C PHE A 433 1.75 -1.57 7.41
N GLY A 434 1.99 -0.98 8.58
CA GLY A 434 1.17 -1.18 9.77
C GLY A 434 -0.27 -0.74 9.58
N THR A 435 -0.48 0.38 8.91
CA THR A 435 -1.80 0.87 8.49
C THR A 435 -2.45 -0.08 7.47
N ALA A 436 -1.68 -0.57 6.48
CA ALA A 436 -2.21 -1.46 5.44
C ALA A 436 -2.59 -2.86 5.95
N LYS A 437 -1.86 -3.38 6.95
CA LYS A 437 -2.10 -4.70 7.56
C LYS A 437 -2.85 -4.64 8.89
N ASN A 438 -3.17 -3.43 9.36
CA ASN A 438 -3.82 -3.17 10.64
C ASN A 438 -3.05 -3.79 11.83
N THR A 439 -1.72 -3.66 11.81
CA THR A 439 -0.81 -4.21 12.84
C THR A 439 -0.32 -3.15 13.83
N GLY A 440 -0.69 -1.88 13.62
CA GLY A 440 -0.23 -0.72 14.41
C GLY A 440 0.14 0.48 13.55
N GLN A 441 0.41 1.62 14.17
CA GLN A 441 0.85 2.86 13.50
C GLN A 441 2.32 3.22 13.80
N THR A 442 2.97 2.45 14.66
CA THR A 442 4.38 2.66 15.04
C THR A 442 5.28 1.54 14.55
N SER A 443 6.57 1.85 14.31
CA SER A 443 7.58 0.84 13.95
C SER A 443 7.68 -0.28 14.98
N LYS A 444 7.57 0.06 16.27
CA LYS A 444 7.57 -0.91 17.37
C LYS A 444 6.43 -1.91 17.28
N GLU A 445 5.20 -1.47 17.05
CA GLU A 445 4.03 -2.36 16.93
C GLU A 445 4.16 -3.30 15.72
N VAL A 446 4.70 -2.78 14.61
CA VAL A 446 4.98 -3.60 13.42
C VAL A 446 6.07 -4.65 13.70
N ILE A 447 7.12 -4.30 14.44
CA ILE A 447 8.15 -5.24 14.87
C ILE A 447 7.55 -6.31 15.80
N ASP A 448 6.77 -5.91 16.81
CA ASP A 448 6.08 -6.83 17.72
C ASP A 448 5.15 -7.79 16.96
N TRP A 449 4.51 -7.30 15.89
CA TRP A 449 3.73 -8.13 14.97
C TRP A 449 4.62 -9.10 14.18
N LEU A 450 5.72 -8.65 13.58
CA LEU A 450 6.66 -9.51 12.85
C LEU A 450 7.23 -10.62 13.73
N GLU A 451 7.51 -10.33 15.00
CA GLU A 451 7.99 -11.30 15.99
C GLU A 451 6.95 -12.36 16.35
N SER A 452 5.67 -12.00 16.41
CA SER A 452 4.57 -12.90 16.74
C SER A 452 3.92 -13.57 15.52
N CYS A 453 4.26 -13.12 14.31
CA CYS A 453 3.71 -13.61 13.07
C CYS A 453 4.16 -15.05 12.78
N LYS A 454 3.18 -15.94 12.56
CA LYS A 454 3.40 -17.35 12.20
C LYS A 454 3.63 -17.56 10.70
N GLU A 455 3.41 -16.52 9.90
CA GLU A 455 3.57 -16.57 8.44
C GLU A 455 4.96 -16.11 8.04
N ARG A 456 5.45 -16.61 6.89
CA ARG A 456 6.75 -16.21 6.36
C ARG A 456 6.70 -14.78 5.86
N TRP A 457 7.59 -13.95 6.38
CA TRP A 457 7.75 -12.56 5.97
C TRP A 457 9.21 -12.25 5.59
N LEU A 458 9.38 -11.25 4.74
CA LEU A 458 10.67 -10.70 4.32
C LEU A 458 10.67 -9.19 4.55
N VAL A 459 11.68 -8.67 5.24
CA VAL A 459 11.92 -7.23 5.35
C VAL A 459 13.21 -6.88 4.61
N VAL A 460 13.15 -5.89 3.72
CA VAL A 460 14.30 -5.44 2.93
C VAL A 460 14.61 -4.01 3.34
N PHE A 461 15.78 -3.79 3.93
CA PHE A 461 16.34 -2.47 4.17
C PHE A 461 17.30 -2.15 3.04
N ASP A 462 16.82 -1.43 2.04
CA ASP A 462 17.64 -1.01 0.90
C ASP A 462 18.32 0.33 1.20
N ASN A 463 19.56 0.52 0.76
CA ASN A 463 20.30 1.79 0.88
C ASN A 463 20.61 2.21 2.33
N ALA A 464 20.94 1.24 3.19
CA ALA A 464 21.35 1.48 4.57
C ALA A 464 22.80 2.03 4.65
N ASP A 465 23.02 3.21 4.06
CA ASP A 465 24.35 3.76 3.82
C ASP A 465 24.75 4.89 4.78
N ALA A 466 23.79 5.43 5.52
CA ALA A 466 24.03 6.50 6.49
C ALA A 466 24.48 5.90 7.84
N PRO A 467 25.70 6.23 8.34
CA PRO A 467 26.17 5.72 9.64
C PRO A 467 25.29 6.13 10.82
N SER A 468 24.55 7.24 10.68
CA SER A 468 23.59 7.73 11.68
C SER A 468 22.33 6.86 11.78
N THR A 469 21.99 6.11 10.74
CA THR A 469 20.74 5.33 10.68
C THR A 469 20.92 3.98 11.36
N ASN A 470 20.32 3.81 12.54
CA ASN A 470 20.48 2.59 13.32
C ASN A 470 19.49 1.49 12.90
N VAL A 471 19.75 0.86 11.75
CA VAL A 471 18.91 -0.23 11.18
C VAL A 471 18.69 -1.37 12.19
N ARG A 472 19.65 -1.64 13.08
CA ARG A 472 19.54 -2.70 14.10
C ARG A 472 18.30 -2.55 14.99
N ARG A 473 17.83 -1.32 15.24
CA ARG A 473 16.62 -1.06 16.05
C ARG A 473 15.33 -1.60 15.40
N TYR A 474 15.35 -1.77 14.08
CA TYR A 474 14.20 -2.16 13.28
C TYR A 474 14.20 -3.64 12.90
N ILE A 475 15.25 -4.38 13.27
CA ILE A 475 15.36 -5.82 13.02
C ILE A 475 14.60 -6.57 14.13
N PRO A 476 13.53 -7.33 13.82
CA PRO A 476 12.79 -8.11 14.82
C PRO A 476 13.73 -9.07 15.56
N ALA A 477 13.58 -9.27 16.87
CA ALA A 477 14.50 -10.12 17.63
C ALA A 477 14.32 -11.62 17.34
N ARG A 478 13.13 -12.02 16.88
CA ARG A 478 12.68 -13.39 16.65
C ARG A 478 11.61 -13.43 15.55
N GLY A 479 11.18 -14.63 15.15
CA GLY A 479 10.10 -14.82 14.18
C GLY A 479 10.48 -15.77 13.03
N GLN A 480 9.48 -16.10 12.20
CA GLN A 480 9.63 -17.01 11.05
C GLN A 480 9.85 -16.25 9.73
N GLY A 481 10.75 -15.26 9.73
CA GLY A 481 11.01 -14.42 8.57
C GLY A 481 12.48 -14.11 8.34
N SER A 482 12.77 -13.44 7.23
CA SER A 482 14.12 -13.04 6.85
C SER A 482 14.23 -11.54 6.69
N VAL A 483 15.43 -11.02 6.94
CA VAL A 483 15.81 -9.63 6.72
C VAL A 483 16.92 -9.60 5.69
N VAL A 484 16.83 -8.70 4.71
CA VAL A 484 17.89 -8.41 3.75
C VAL A 484 18.28 -6.94 3.90
N ILE A 485 19.58 -6.67 3.98
CA ILE A 485 20.12 -5.32 4.08
C ILE A 485 21.03 -5.08 2.88
N THR A 486 20.79 -4.02 2.10
CA THR A 486 21.75 -3.54 1.10
C THR A 486 22.46 -2.30 1.63
N THR A 487 23.79 -2.27 1.50
CA THR A 487 24.60 -1.17 2.06
C THR A 487 25.96 -1.00 1.39
N ARG A 488 26.58 0.16 1.52
CA ARG A 488 28.00 0.43 1.26
C ARG A 488 28.89 0.23 2.49
N LEU A 489 28.30 0.10 3.68
CA LEU A 489 29.00 0.01 4.96
C LEU A 489 29.31 -1.45 5.30
N PRO A 490 30.57 -1.91 5.22
CA PRO A 490 30.92 -3.30 5.51
C PRO A 490 30.64 -3.68 6.97
N ASP A 491 30.66 -2.72 7.90
CA ASP A 491 30.42 -2.97 9.33
C ASP A 491 29.00 -3.49 9.63
N LEU A 492 28.01 -3.23 8.77
CA LEU A 492 26.67 -3.80 8.92
C LEU A 492 26.65 -5.31 8.72
N ALA A 493 27.68 -5.91 8.11
CA ALA A 493 27.83 -7.37 8.03
C ALA A 493 27.84 -8.04 9.42
N ARG A 494 28.18 -7.31 10.49
CA ARG A 494 28.12 -7.81 11.89
C ARG A 494 26.69 -8.08 12.38
N LEU A 495 25.66 -7.55 11.70
CA LEU A 495 24.26 -7.82 12.00
C LEU A 495 23.76 -9.12 11.38
N SER A 496 24.55 -9.74 10.50
CA SER A 496 24.16 -10.93 9.76
C SER A 496 23.96 -12.16 10.65
N GLU A 497 22.99 -13.00 10.28
CA GLU A 497 22.66 -14.22 10.99
C GLU A 497 22.08 -15.25 10.00
N GLY A 498 22.70 -16.42 9.92
CA GLY A 498 22.27 -17.50 9.03
C GLY A 498 23.43 -18.24 8.36
N PRO A 499 23.13 -19.17 7.44
CA PRO A 499 24.14 -19.83 6.63
C PRO A 499 24.63 -18.85 5.55
N ASP A 500 25.95 -18.67 5.48
CA ASP A 500 26.63 -17.77 4.55
C ASP A 500 25.93 -16.39 4.36
N PRO A 501 25.71 -15.65 5.46
CA PRO A 501 24.71 -14.57 5.51
C PRO A 501 25.26 -13.22 5.03
N VAL A 502 26.48 -13.20 4.50
CA VAL A 502 27.20 -12.00 4.08
C VAL A 502 27.65 -12.14 2.64
N CYS A 503 27.03 -11.35 1.75
CA CYS A 503 27.38 -11.29 0.34
C CYS A 503 28.15 -9.99 0.07
N ASN A 504 29.48 -10.09 -0.12
CA ASN A 504 30.28 -8.98 -0.64
C ASN A 504 30.14 -8.92 -2.16
N LEU A 505 29.42 -7.92 -2.67
CA LEU A 505 29.14 -7.76 -4.08
C LEU A 505 30.21 -6.91 -4.77
N SER A 506 31.11 -7.57 -5.48
CA SER A 506 32.16 -6.92 -6.28
C SER A 506 31.65 -6.49 -7.66
N SER A 507 32.51 -5.80 -8.43
CA SER A 507 32.28 -5.53 -9.85
C SER A 507 31.95 -6.79 -10.65
N MET A 508 31.17 -6.62 -11.73
CA MET A 508 30.78 -7.72 -12.60
C MET A 508 32.01 -8.29 -13.32
N ASN A 509 32.07 -9.61 -13.45
CA ASN A 509 33.06 -10.25 -14.32
C ASN A 509 32.84 -9.83 -15.78
N LEU A 510 33.89 -9.95 -16.60
CA LEU A 510 33.88 -9.50 -17.99
C LEU A 510 32.74 -10.14 -18.80
N LYS A 511 32.43 -11.42 -18.55
CA LYS A 511 31.39 -12.16 -19.26
C LYS A 511 30.00 -11.60 -18.97
N ASP A 512 29.65 -11.45 -17.69
CA ASP A 512 28.34 -10.95 -17.26
C ASP A 512 28.17 -9.47 -17.62
N GLY A 513 29.22 -8.66 -17.47
CA GLY A 513 29.21 -7.25 -17.87
C GLY A 513 29.04 -7.06 -19.38
N THR A 514 29.71 -7.88 -20.20
CA THR A 514 29.55 -7.87 -21.67
C THR A 514 28.13 -8.27 -22.06
N ALA A 515 27.59 -9.32 -21.44
CA ALA A 515 26.22 -9.75 -21.69
C ALA A 515 25.20 -8.65 -21.32
N LEU A 516 25.41 -7.96 -20.20
CA LEU A 516 24.58 -6.81 -19.80
C LEU A 516 24.63 -5.69 -20.84
N LEU A 517 25.83 -5.28 -21.26
CA LEU A 517 25.99 -4.19 -22.24
C LEU A 517 25.28 -4.52 -23.56
N LEU A 518 25.53 -5.70 -24.12
CA LEU A 518 24.94 -6.13 -25.39
C LEU A 518 23.41 -6.24 -25.30
N LYS A 519 22.88 -6.71 -24.16
CA LYS A 519 21.44 -6.79 -23.92
C LYS A 519 20.76 -5.41 -23.94
N ILE A 520 21.47 -4.36 -23.53
CA ILE A 520 20.95 -2.98 -23.55
C ILE A 520 21.05 -2.38 -24.95
N THR A 521 22.19 -2.54 -25.62
CA THR A 521 22.44 -1.90 -26.93
C THR A 521 21.72 -2.57 -28.09
N SER A 522 21.30 -3.83 -27.93
CA SER A 522 20.70 -4.63 -29.00
C SER A 522 19.41 -5.33 -28.52
N PRO A 523 18.30 -4.60 -28.30
CA PRO A 523 17.06 -5.15 -27.71
C PRO A 523 16.24 -6.09 -28.62
N GLY A 524 16.87 -6.71 -29.64
CA GLY A 524 16.26 -7.72 -30.51
C GLY A 524 17.33 -8.71 -30.97
N ASP A 525 16.97 -10.00 -30.99
CA ASP A 525 17.79 -11.20 -31.22
C ASP A 525 18.57 -11.21 -32.56
N ARG A 526 19.53 -10.29 -32.71
CA ARG A 526 20.54 -10.29 -33.77
C ARG A 526 21.81 -10.82 -33.13
N CYS A 527 22.33 -11.94 -33.62
CA CYS A 527 23.71 -12.33 -33.34
C CYS A 527 24.62 -11.15 -33.65
N SER A 528 25.15 -10.51 -32.61
CA SER A 528 26.17 -9.47 -32.77
C SER A 528 27.38 -10.10 -33.45
N PRO A 529 27.93 -9.48 -34.51
CA PRO A 529 29.18 -9.96 -35.11
C PRO A 529 30.29 -10.01 -34.05
N ASP A 530 31.21 -10.98 -34.14
CA ASP A 530 32.29 -11.19 -33.15
C ASP A 530 33.07 -9.91 -32.79
N ASN A 531 33.17 -8.96 -33.72
CA ASN A 531 33.79 -7.65 -33.52
C ASN A 531 33.05 -6.75 -32.50
N GLU A 532 31.72 -6.81 -32.41
CA GLU A 532 30.94 -6.07 -31.41
C GLU A 532 31.15 -6.64 -30.01
N THR A 533 31.22 -7.97 -29.90
CA THR A 533 31.49 -8.64 -28.61
C THR A 533 32.86 -8.27 -28.07
N LYS A 534 33.88 -8.21 -28.93
CA LYS A 534 35.23 -7.78 -28.52
C LYS A 534 35.25 -6.31 -28.07
N ALA A 535 34.64 -5.41 -28.83
CA ALA A 535 34.54 -3.99 -28.43
C ALA A 535 33.75 -3.81 -27.12
N ALA A 536 32.71 -4.61 -26.90
CA ALA A 536 31.95 -4.62 -25.65
C ALA A 536 32.79 -5.11 -24.46
N GLN A 537 33.61 -6.14 -24.65
CA GLN A 537 34.55 -6.61 -23.62
C GLN A 537 35.56 -5.52 -23.25
N GLU A 538 36.18 -4.88 -24.24
CA GLU A 538 37.15 -3.80 -24.01
C GLU A 538 36.51 -2.61 -23.27
N LEU A 539 35.30 -2.21 -23.67
CA LEU A 539 34.55 -1.16 -22.96
C LEU A 539 34.23 -1.55 -21.51
N VAL A 540 33.74 -2.78 -21.27
CA VAL A 540 33.39 -3.27 -19.93
C VAL A 540 34.63 -3.35 -19.03
N HIS A 541 35.77 -3.77 -19.60
CA HIS A 541 37.06 -3.77 -18.92
C HIS A 541 37.44 -2.36 -18.45
N ASP A 542 37.34 -1.36 -19.31
CA ASP A 542 37.72 0.03 -18.98
C ASP A 542 36.74 0.73 -18.05
N LEU A 543 35.50 0.23 -17.97
CA LEU A 543 34.51 0.61 -16.96
C LEU A 543 34.71 -0.15 -15.63
N GLY A 544 35.69 -1.05 -15.55
CA GLY A 544 35.99 -1.85 -14.35
C GLY A 544 34.91 -2.86 -13.97
N GLY A 545 34.01 -3.21 -14.88
CA GLY A 545 32.88 -4.10 -14.58
C GLY A 545 31.81 -3.47 -13.68
N LEU A 546 31.80 -2.14 -13.48
CA LEU A 546 30.80 -1.48 -12.65
C LEU A 546 29.43 -1.50 -13.32
N ALA A 547 28.47 -2.23 -12.74
CA ALA A 547 27.15 -2.46 -13.32
C ALA A 547 26.44 -1.15 -13.73
N LEU A 548 26.44 -0.13 -12.86
CA LEU A 548 25.80 1.16 -13.14
C LEU A 548 26.46 1.89 -14.32
N ALA A 549 27.80 1.88 -14.41
CA ALA A 549 28.51 2.52 -15.52
C ALA A 549 28.24 1.80 -16.85
N ILE A 550 28.15 0.47 -16.83
CA ILE A 550 27.77 -0.33 -18.01
C ILE A 550 26.36 0.01 -18.46
N VAL A 551 25.42 0.14 -17.52
CA VAL A 551 24.03 0.53 -17.82
C VAL A 551 23.96 1.93 -18.43
N HIS A 552 24.69 2.90 -17.87
CA HIS A 552 24.73 4.26 -18.41
C HIS A 552 25.32 4.33 -19.81
N ALA A 553 26.44 3.63 -20.04
CA ALA A 553 27.06 3.52 -21.35
C ALA A 553 26.10 2.86 -22.36
N GLY A 554 25.48 1.74 -21.99
CA GLY A 554 24.52 1.03 -22.82
C GLY A 554 23.30 1.89 -23.18
N ALA A 555 22.73 2.59 -22.20
CA ALA A 555 21.58 3.47 -22.40
C ALA A 555 21.90 4.62 -23.37
N TYR A 556 23.07 5.26 -23.19
CA TYR A 556 23.51 6.32 -24.09
C TYR A 556 23.73 5.82 -25.51
N ILE A 557 24.42 4.67 -25.66
CA ILE A 557 24.64 4.04 -26.98
C ILE A 557 23.31 3.69 -27.65
N ALA A 558 22.36 3.10 -26.91
CA ALA A 558 21.05 2.72 -27.44
C ALA A 558 20.20 3.94 -27.86
N HIS A 559 20.35 5.07 -27.15
CA HIS A 559 19.58 6.28 -27.43
C HIS A 559 20.17 7.12 -28.58
N SER A 560 21.50 7.25 -28.64
CA SER A 560 22.17 8.14 -29.59
C SER A 560 22.25 7.52 -30.99
N LEU A 561 21.46 8.04 -31.94
CA LEU A 561 21.50 7.65 -33.34
C LEU A 561 22.92 7.81 -33.93
N GLY A 562 23.52 6.69 -34.38
CA GLY A 562 24.87 6.67 -34.94
C GLY A 562 26.02 6.51 -33.93
N MET A 563 25.71 6.28 -32.66
CA MET A 563 26.69 5.87 -31.65
C MET A 563 26.88 4.35 -31.68
N THR A 564 28.12 3.89 -31.88
CA THR A 564 28.49 2.48 -31.77
C THR A 564 29.27 2.23 -30.49
N ILE A 565 29.36 0.97 -30.05
CA ILE A 565 30.17 0.58 -28.87
C ILE A 565 31.61 1.07 -29.03
N THR A 566 32.24 0.82 -30.19
CA THR A 566 33.60 1.27 -30.48
C THR A 566 33.75 2.80 -30.45
N ARG A 567 32.77 3.55 -30.97
CA ARG A 567 32.80 5.00 -30.96
C ARG A 567 32.68 5.55 -29.54
N TYR A 568 31.76 4.99 -28.74
CA TYR A 568 31.60 5.34 -27.34
C TYR A 568 32.88 5.04 -26.55
N HIS A 569 33.49 3.87 -26.78
CA HIS A 569 34.72 3.47 -26.12
C HIS A 569 35.89 4.43 -26.42
N ASN A 570 36.09 4.82 -27.68
CA ASN A 570 37.10 5.83 -28.05
C ASN A 570 36.84 7.20 -27.39
N LEU A 571 35.57 7.61 -27.29
CA LEU A 571 35.20 8.84 -26.59
C LEU A 571 35.39 8.71 -25.06
N LEU A 572 35.14 7.54 -24.49
CA LEU A 572 35.39 7.26 -23.08
C LEU A 572 36.88 7.32 -22.76
N LEU A 573 37.75 6.79 -23.62
CA LEU A 573 39.21 6.84 -23.43
C LEU A 573 39.77 8.27 -23.49
N SER A 574 39.20 9.14 -24.32
CA SER A 574 39.66 10.52 -24.49
C SER A 574 38.95 11.53 -23.58
N GLN A 575 37.69 11.28 -23.21
CA GLN A 575 36.79 12.20 -22.52
C GLN A 575 35.96 11.49 -21.44
N ARG A 576 36.59 10.60 -20.65
CA ARG A 576 35.94 9.71 -19.67
C ARG A 576 34.88 10.40 -18.82
N ARG A 577 35.25 11.52 -18.18
CA ARG A 577 34.35 12.30 -17.33
C ARG A 577 33.10 12.74 -18.09
N ARG A 578 33.30 13.41 -19.22
CA ARG A 578 32.19 13.91 -20.03
C ARG A 578 31.26 12.76 -20.43
N MET A 579 31.80 11.64 -20.91
CA MET A 579 31.00 10.50 -21.34
C MET A 579 30.18 9.85 -20.21
N LEU A 580 30.67 9.88 -18.97
CA LEU A 580 29.92 9.41 -17.80
C LEU A 580 28.84 10.41 -17.34
N ASP A 581 29.06 11.71 -17.55
CA ASP A 581 28.11 12.78 -17.23
C ASP A 581 26.98 12.91 -18.28
N GLU A 582 27.22 12.55 -19.54
CA GLU A 582 26.24 12.65 -20.64
C GLU A 582 25.00 11.76 -20.44
N TYR A 583 25.04 10.78 -19.52
CA TYR A 583 23.85 10.06 -19.08
C TYR A 583 22.81 11.00 -18.45
N ASN A 584 23.23 12.07 -17.78
CA ASN A 584 22.32 13.03 -17.15
C ASN A 584 21.44 13.75 -18.17
N GLU A 585 22.00 14.02 -19.35
CA GLU A 585 21.37 14.76 -20.45
C GLU A 585 20.37 13.89 -21.23
N LEU A 586 20.34 12.57 -20.98
CA LEU A 586 19.35 11.70 -21.59
C LEU A 586 17.93 12.05 -21.11
N PRO A 587 16.92 12.00 -22.00
CA PRO A 587 15.53 12.16 -21.59
C PRO A 587 15.13 11.05 -20.62
N VAL A 588 14.15 11.34 -19.74
CA VAL A 588 13.67 10.39 -18.72
C VAL A 588 13.25 9.03 -19.33
N THR A 589 12.71 9.04 -20.56
CA THR A 589 12.31 7.81 -21.28
C THR A 589 13.47 6.93 -21.75
N ALA A 590 14.69 7.48 -21.82
CA ALA A 590 15.90 6.77 -22.20
C ALA A 590 16.75 6.35 -21.00
N LYS A 591 16.47 6.88 -19.80
CA LYS A 591 17.10 6.44 -18.56
C LYS A 591 16.54 5.07 -18.16
N LEU A 592 17.44 4.16 -17.79
CA LEU A 592 17.11 2.77 -17.46
C LEU A 592 16.94 2.55 -15.95
N ASP A 593 17.16 3.60 -15.16
CA ASP A 593 16.96 3.64 -13.72
C ASP A 593 16.00 4.76 -13.33
N GLU A 594 15.11 4.49 -12.37
CA GLU A 594 14.16 5.50 -11.85
C GLU A 594 14.81 6.43 -10.81
N ARG A 595 16.00 6.06 -10.29
CA ARG A 595 16.68 6.76 -9.19
C ARG A 595 17.48 7.98 -9.65
N GLY A 596 18.00 8.00 -10.88
CA GLY A 596 18.68 9.16 -11.44
C GLY A 596 20.05 9.46 -10.80
N ASP A 597 20.61 8.53 -10.03
CA ASP A 597 21.92 8.68 -9.41
C ASP A 597 23.01 8.32 -10.41
N THR A 598 23.98 9.23 -10.62
CA THR A 598 25.15 8.90 -11.42
C THR A 598 26.18 8.12 -10.62
N VAL A 599 27.09 7.49 -11.35
CA VAL A 599 28.28 6.85 -10.78
C VAL A 599 29.01 7.84 -9.84
N TYR A 600 29.17 9.10 -10.23
CA TYR A 600 29.87 10.11 -9.42
C TYR A 600 29.07 10.68 -8.25
N THR A 601 27.73 10.83 -8.37
CA THR A 601 26.94 11.31 -7.23
C THR A 601 26.99 10.32 -6.08
N THR A 602 26.94 9.01 -6.38
CA THR A 602 27.03 7.98 -5.34
C THR A 602 28.35 8.04 -4.55
N TRP A 603 29.49 8.30 -5.22
CA TRP A 603 30.78 8.39 -4.54
C TRP A 603 31.02 9.72 -3.85
N ARG A 604 30.51 10.83 -4.41
CA ARG A 604 30.58 12.15 -3.77
C ARG A 604 29.93 12.13 -2.39
N MET A 605 28.77 11.47 -2.26
CA MET A 605 28.12 11.28 -0.96
C MET A 605 29.01 10.54 0.05
N CYS A 606 29.82 9.55 -0.38
CA CYS A 606 30.78 8.90 0.51
C CYS A 606 31.91 9.84 0.91
N TYR A 607 32.46 10.59 -0.05
CA TYR A 607 33.58 11.50 0.19
C TYR A 607 33.23 12.63 1.16
N ASP A 608 32.00 13.15 1.06
CA ASP A 608 31.52 14.19 1.96
C ASP A 608 31.40 13.71 3.42
N GLN A 609 31.37 12.39 3.65
CA GLN A 609 31.36 11.79 5.00
C GLN A 609 32.75 11.42 5.52
N LEU A 610 33.79 11.44 4.67
CA LEU A 610 35.16 11.14 5.09
C LEU A 610 35.71 12.21 6.02
N THR A 611 36.56 11.78 6.94
CA THR A 611 37.37 12.70 7.75
C THR A 611 38.31 13.53 6.86
N PRO A 612 38.70 14.75 7.28
CA PRO A 612 39.65 15.56 6.52
C PRO A 612 40.95 14.82 6.21
N GLU A 613 41.45 14.01 7.14
CA GLU A 613 42.68 13.21 6.98
C GLU A 613 42.55 12.13 5.90
N SER A 614 41.39 11.47 5.82
CA SER A 614 41.10 10.46 4.79
C SER A 614 40.93 11.05 3.40
N ARG A 615 40.35 12.25 3.29
CA ARG A 615 40.27 12.97 2.00
C ARG A 615 41.65 13.31 1.46
N LYS A 616 42.55 13.76 2.34
CA LYS A 616 43.96 14.02 2.00
C LYS A 616 44.68 12.75 1.57
N LEU A 617 44.43 11.62 2.24
CA LEU A 617 45.01 10.33 1.82
C LEU A 617 44.52 9.92 0.43
N LEU A 618 43.21 10.02 0.19
CA LEU A 618 42.60 9.69 -1.08
C LEU A 618 43.23 10.52 -2.21
N TRP A 619 43.54 11.79 -1.94
CA TRP A 619 44.29 12.63 -2.86
C TRP A 619 45.71 12.09 -3.11
N LEU A 620 46.49 11.79 -2.06
CA LEU A 620 47.87 11.31 -2.18
C LEU A 620 48.00 10.00 -2.97
N ILE A 621 46.94 9.19 -3.01
CA ILE A 621 46.93 7.93 -3.76
C ILE A 621 46.21 8.02 -5.11
N ALA A 622 45.60 9.16 -5.44
CA ALA A 622 44.79 9.33 -6.65
C ALA A 622 45.59 9.22 -7.97
N TYR A 623 46.93 9.26 -7.91
CA TYR A 623 47.81 9.10 -9.07
C TYR A 623 48.73 7.87 -8.97
N LEU A 624 48.69 7.16 -7.84
CA LEU A 624 49.28 5.82 -7.74
C LEU A 624 48.47 4.86 -8.62
N HIS A 625 49.07 3.76 -9.06
CA HIS A 625 48.27 2.69 -9.67
C HIS A 625 47.14 2.25 -8.73
N TYR A 626 45.92 2.08 -9.26
CA TYR A 626 44.70 1.81 -8.49
C TYR A 626 44.73 0.46 -7.76
N ASP A 627 45.66 -0.42 -8.10
CA ASP A 627 45.86 -1.72 -7.47
C ASP A 627 47.27 -1.83 -6.89
N GLY A 628 47.40 -2.64 -5.84
CA GLY A 628 48.66 -2.99 -5.22
C GLY A 628 49.30 -1.90 -4.37
N ILE A 629 48.53 -1.08 -3.65
CA ILE A 629 49.04 0.00 -2.78
C ILE A 629 49.41 -0.57 -1.39
N PRO A 630 50.70 -0.75 -1.03
CA PRO A 630 51.10 -1.24 0.28
C PRO A 630 51.18 -0.14 1.35
N GLU A 631 51.03 -0.53 2.63
CA GLU A 631 51.35 0.32 3.79
C GLU A 631 52.81 0.81 3.76
N ASP A 632 53.72 -0.02 3.24
CA ASP A 632 55.15 0.26 3.18
C ASP A 632 55.51 1.54 2.40
N ILE A 633 54.69 1.99 1.43
CA ILE A 633 54.91 3.28 0.75
C ILE A 633 54.92 4.42 1.77
N PHE A 634 53.91 4.47 2.63
CA PHE A 634 53.73 5.55 3.61
C PHE A 634 54.71 5.42 4.76
N LYS A 635 54.86 4.21 5.29
CA LYS A 635 55.77 3.93 6.40
C LYS A 635 57.21 4.29 6.07
N ARG A 636 57.69 3.85 4.90
CA ARG A 636 59.05 4.16 4.45
C ARG A 636 59.20 5.64 4.15
N ALA A 637 58.22 6.26 3.50
CA ALA A 637 58.29 7.69 3.20
C ALA A 637 58.36 8.56 4.47
N ALA A 638 57.57 8.23 5.50
CA ALA A 638 57.58 8.95 6.77
C ALA A 638 58.94 8.85 7.48
N ILE A 639 59.47 7.63 7.59
CA ILE A 639 60.76 7.37 8.28
C ILE A 639 61.94 7.96 7.52
N LEU A 640 61.95 7.86 6.18
CA LEU A 640 63.07 8.32 5.35
C LEU A 640 63.04 9.82 5.06
N SER A 641 61.90 10.51 5.28
CA SER A 641 61.71 11.93 4.98
C SER A 641 62.81 12.84 5.55
N HIS A 642 63.29 12.55 6.77
CA HIS A 642 64.33 13.32 7.45
C HIS A 642 65.76 13.04 6.97
N SER A 643 65.96 11.98 6.18
CA SER A 643 67.30 11.50 5.77
C SER A 643 67.66 11.78 4.31
N LYS A 644 66.73 12.36 3.53
CA LYS A 644 66.92 12.62 2.10
C LYS A 644 67.33 14.07 1.86
N GLU A 645 68.58 14.25 1.48
CA GLU A 645 69.08 15.49 0.90
C GLU A 645 68.93 15.46 -0.63
N TYR A 646 68.30 16.49 -1.17
CA TYR A 646 68.18 16.70 -2.61
C TYR A 646 69.30 17.65 -3.08
N PRO A 647 70.05 17.30 -4.14
CA PRO A 647 71.20 18.08 -4.59
C PRO A 647 70.82 19.39 -5.31
N LEU A 648 69.55 19.57 -5.67
CA LEU A 648 69.03 20.73 -6.39
C LEU A 648 67.92 21.41 -5.57
N PRO A 649 67.78 22.74 -5.65
CA PRO A 649 66.68 23.45 -5.02
C PRO A 649 65.35 23.04 -5.68
N PHE A 650 64.32 22.88 -4.84
CA PHE A 650 62.97 22.59 -5.32
C PHE A 650 62.40 23.74 -6.14
N THR A 651 61.66 23.39 -7.19
CA THR A 651 60.71 24.30 -7.84
C THR A 651 59.58 24.68 -6.88
N ASP A 652 58.82 25.71 -7.22
CA ASP A 652 57.69 26.17 -6.38
C ASP A 652 56.65 25.06 -6.14
N ILE A 653 56.41 24.19 -7.13
CA ILE A 653 55.47 23.07 -7.01
C ILE A 653 56.06 21.95 -6.16
N GLU A 654 57.33 21.59 -6.34
CA GLU A 654 58.00 20.57 -5.51
C GLU A 654 58.10 21.00 -4.05
N SER A 655 58.33 22.30 -3.78
CA SER A 655 58.35 22.86 -2.43
C SER A 655 56.98 22.79 -1.74
N GLN A 656 55.91 23.10 -2.50
CA GLN A 656 54.54 22.93 -2.03
C GLN A 656 54.21 21.46 -1.77
N ALA A 657 54.59 20.56 -2.68
CA ALA A 657 54.40 19.12 -2.52
C ALA A 657 55.16 18.58 -1.31
N GLN A 658 56.40 19.04 -1.08
CA GLN A 658 57.19 18.67 0.10
C GLN A 658 56.52 19.10 1.39
N THR A 659 56.05 20.33 1.45
CA THR A 659 55.32 20.85 2.62
C THR A 659 54.09 20.00 2.88
N TYR A 660 53.31 19.72 1.84
CA TYR A 660 52.07 18.96 1.95
C TYR A 660 52.30 17.51 2.41
N VAL A 661 53.17 16.78 1.72
CA VAL A 661 53.47 15.36 1.99
C VAL A 661 54.10 15.22 3.37
N SER A 662 55.05 16.09 3.74
CA SER A 662 55.71 16.02 5.06
C SER A 662 54.72 16.33 6.19
N GLN A 663 53.89 17.36 6.03
CA GLN A 663 52.83 17.68 6.99
C GLN A 663 51.89 16.50 7.15
N TYR A 664 51.44 15.88 6.06
CA TYR A 664 50.55 14.73 6.13
C TYR A 664 51.21 13.52 6.81
N LEU A 665 52.40 13.12 6.37
CA LEU A 665 53.11 11.96 6.94
C LEU A 665 53.41 12.12 8.43
N SER A 666 53.70 13.34 8.89
CA SER A 666 53.90 13.60 10.33
C SER A 666 52.66 13.33 11.19
N THR A 667 51.46 13.40 10.63
CA THR A 667 50.23 13.02 11.36
C THR A 667 50.14 11.51 11.63
N LEU A 668 50.85 10.70 10.84
CA LEU A 668 50.93 9.24 10.95
C LEU A 668 52.10 8.75 11.81
N LEU A 669 52.83 9.68 12.44
CA LEU A 669 53.88 9.37 13.40
C LEU A 669 53.38 9.57 14.84
N ASP A 670 53.92 8.80 15.78
CA ASP A 670 53.68 8.97 17.21
C ASP A 670 54.53 10.13 17.80
N ALA A 671 54.42 10.33 19.11
CA ALA A 671 55.15 11.40 19.81
C ALA A 671 56.68 11.23 19.76
N ASP A 672 57.17 10.00 19.54
CA ASP A 672 58.58 9.65 19.46
C ASP A 672 59.08 9.60 18.00
N GLY A 673 58.23 10.02 17.04
CA GLY A 673 58.56 10.04 15.62
C GLY A 673 58.59 8.65 14.96
N GLN A 674 58.03 7.63 15.61
CA GLN A 674 57.90 6.28 15.06
C GLN A 674 56.58 6.11 14.30
N TRP A 675 56.54 5.12 13.42
CA TRP A 675 55.34 4.82 12.61
C TRP A 675 54.17 4.38 13.49
N ASP A 676 53.08 5.16 13.47
CA ASP A 676 51.83 4.82 14.14
C ASP A 676 50.91 4.07 13.17
N GLY A 677 51.11 2.74 13.13
CA GLY A 677 50.28 1.86 12.29
C GLY A 677 48.79 1.90 12.66
N VAL A 678 48.44 2.24 13.91
CA VAL A 678 47.03 2.34 14.34
C VAL A 678 46.37 3.55 13.69
N ARG A 679 47.06 4.70 13.62
CA ARG A 679 46.56 5.88 12.89
C ARG A 679 46.40 5.61 11.40
N PHE A 680 47.38 4.96 10.77
CA PHE A 680 47.28 4.60 9.36
C PHE A 680 46.08 3.68 9.10
N ILE A 681 45.94 2.61 9.90
CA ILE A 681 44.80 1.69 9.81
C ILE A 681 43.49 2.45 10.04
N ARG A 682 43.43 3.44 10.92
CA ARG A 682 42.21 4.24 11.15
C ARG A 682 41.80 5.04 9.91
N VAL A 683 42.76 5.68 9.23
CA VAL A 683 42.49 6.45 8.00
C VAL A 683 42.09 5.51 6.85
N MET A 684 42.81 4.40 6.66
CA MET A 684 42.43 3.40 5.67
C MET A 684 41.08 2.76 5.99
N SER A 685 40.80 2.52 7.27
CA SER A 685 39.51 2.00 7.73
C SER A 685 38.39 2.94 7.33
N ASP A 686 38.53 4.25 7.50
CA ASP A 686 37.53 5.25 7.09
C ASP A 686 37.22 5.15 5.58
N LEU A 687 38.23 5.01 4.72
CA LEU A 687 38.04 4.80 3.28
C LEU A 687 37.37 3.46 2.96
N THR A 688 37.76 2.38 3.65
CA THR A 688 37.14 1.06 3.48
C THR A 688 35.71 0.98 4.03
N SER A 689 35.38 1.77 5.06
CA SER A 689 34.05 1.83 5.67
C SER A 689 32.98 2.31 4.69
N TYR A 690 33.35 3.04 3.64
CA TYR A 690 32.46 3.47 2.57
C TYR A 690 32.66 2.69 1.26
N SER A 691 33.41 1.58 1.29
CA SER A 691 33.77 0.74 0.15
C SER A 691 34.47 1.49 -1.00
N LEU A 692 35.14 2.63 -0.74
CA LEU A 692 35.90 3.36 -1.77
C LEU A 692 37.21 2.64 -2.13
N ILE A 693 37.76 1.92 -1.15
CA ILE A 693 38.97 1.10 -1.26
C ILE A 693 38.66 -0.25 -0.61
N GLU A 694 39.27 -1.29 -1.13
CA GLU A 694 39.21 -2.65 -0.59
C GLU A 694 40.61 -3.09 -0.14
N PHE A 695 40.65 -3.91 0.91
CA PHE A 695 41.89 -4.46 1.44
C PHE A 695 41.99 -5.94 1.08
N ASP A 696 43.00 -6.27 0.29
CA ASP A 696 43.34 -7.65 -0.04
C ASP A 696 44.16 -8.26 1.11
N ARG A 697 43.50 -9.13 1.89
CA ARG A 697 44.13 -9.83 3.02
C ARG A 697 45.19 -10.84 2.59
N MET A 698 45.10 -11.38 1.37
CA MET A 698 46.06 -12.37 0.88
C MET A 698 47.37 -11.71 0.48
N ASN A 699 47.28 -10.55 -0.18
CA ASN A 699 48.46 -9.82 -0.66
C ASN A 699 48.90 -8.67 0.27
N SER A 700 48.13 -8.37 1.32
CA SER A 700 48.37 -7.25 2.26
C SER A 700 48.44 -5.87 1.58
N HIS A 701 47.66 -5.67 0.52
CA HIS A 701 47.65 -4.42 -0.24
C HIS A 701 46.23 -3.86 -0.35
N TYR A 702 46.15 -2.57 -0.66
CA TYR A 702 44.90 -1.89 -0.94
C TYR A 702 44.69 -1.70 -2.43
N HIS A 703 43.44 -1.80 -2.86
CA HIS A 703 43.05 -1.52 -4.23
C HIS A 703 41.77 -0.70 -4.29
N MET A 704 41.65 0.06 -5.37
CA MET A 704 40.56 0.97 -5.66
C MET A 704 39.97 0.61 -7.02
N HIS A 705 38.65 0.74 -7.14
CA HIS A 705 38.01 0.55 -8.43
C HIS A 705 38.53 1.58 -9.45
N VAL A 706 38.81 1.16 -10.69
CA VAL A 706 39.43 2.02 -11.73
C VAL A 706 38.71 3.35 -11.95
N LEU A 707 37.36 3.34 -11.90
CA LEU A 707 36.56 4.55 -12.04
C LEU A 707 36.53 5.40 -10.76
N VAL A 708 36.64 4.80 -9.57
CA VAL A 708 36.79 5.55 -8.31
C VAL A 708 38.15 6.24 -8.29
N HIS A 709 39.18 5.56 -8.77
CA HIS A 709 40.52 6.12 -8.94
C HIS A 709 40.55 7.29 -9.92
N ASP A 710 39.92 7.16 -11.08
CA ASP A 710 39.79 8.26 -12.04
C ASP A 710 39.01 9.45 -11.45
N TRP A 711 37.92 9.15 -10.73
CA TRP A 711 37.12 10.15 -10.04
C TRP A 711 37.87 10.86 -8.91
N ALA A 712 38.68 10.15 -8.12
CA ALA A 712 39.45 10.71 -7.02
C ALA A 712 40.39 11.85 -7.49
N LYS A 713 40.92 11.76 -8.72
CA LYS A 713 41.72 12.82 -9.35
C LYS A 713 40.95 14.14 -9.53
N THR A 714 39.62 14.08 -9.61
CA THR A 714 38.75 15.26 -9.75
C THR A 714 38.38 15.92 -8.43
N MET A 715 38.57 15.21 -7.31
CA MET A 715 38.24 15.68 -5.97
C MET A 715 39.41 16.42 -5.31
N VAL A 716 40.52 16.59 -6.03
CA VAL A 716 41.72 17.28 -5.55
C VAL A 716 41.45 18.78 -5.42
N GLU A 717 41.71 19.32 -4.23
CA GLU A 717 41.47 20.74 -3.90
C GLU A 717 42.51 21.70 -4.51
N GLY A 718 43.65 21.18 -5.00
CA GLY A 718 44.72 21.92 -5.67
C GLY A 718 44.82 21.68 -7.19
N SER A 719 45.89 22.17 -7.80
CA SER A 719 46.13 21.91 -9.22
C SER A 719 46.49 20.43 -9.47
N SER A 720 46.15 19.89 -10.64
CA SER A 720 46.50 18.52 -11.01
C SER A 720 48.01 18.28 -10.98
N GLU A 721 48.81 19.31 -11.27
CA GLU A 721 50.27 19.26 -11.22
C GLU A 721 50.77 19.03 -9.79
N LEU A 722 50.23 19.76 -8.81
CA LEU A 722 50.60 19.59 -7.40
C LEU A 722 50.26 18.18 -6.91
N ALA A 723 49.14 17.61 -7.37
CA ALA A 723 48.70 16.26 -7.03
C ALA A 723 49.64 15.16 -7.49
N ILE A 724 50.05 15.26 -8.76
CA ILE A 724 51.01 14.36 -9.37
C ILE A 724 52.34 14.48 -8.63
N GLU A 725 52.78 15.69 -8.33
CA GLU A 725 54.04 15.94 -7.62
C GLU A 725 54.01 15.40 -6.18
N CYS A 726 52.91 15.57 -5.44
CA CYS A 726 52.74 14.97 -4.10
C CYS A 726 52.84 13.44 -4.14
N SER A 727 52.21 12.79 -5.13
CA SER A 727 52.25 11.33 -5.30
C SER A 727 53.65 10.86 -5.70
N ALA A 728 54.31 11.61 -6.59
CA ALA A 728 55.67 11.34 -7.03
C ALA A 728 56.68 11.48 -5.88
N LEU A 729 56.54 12.53 -5.08
CA LEU A 729 57.36 12.75 -3.91
C LEU A 729 57.13 11.67 -2.86
N LEU A 730 55.89 11.22 -2.64
CA LEU A 730 55.58 10.11 -1.73
C LEU A 730 56.32 8.82 -2.15
N ILE A 731 56.25 8.44 -3.43
CA ILE A 731 57.01 7.29 -3.95
C ILE A 731 58.51 7.54 -3.79
N SER A 732 58.99 8.71 -4.21
CA SER A 732 60.41 9.08 -4.13
C SER A 732 60.90 8.90 -2.70
N LEU A 733 60.20 9.45 -1.70
CA LEU A 733 60.52 9.35 -0.27
C LEU A 733 60.54 7.91 0.24
N SER A 734 59.70 7.02 -0.28
CA SER A 734 59.66 5.60 0.13
C SER A 734 60.88 4.76 -0.29
N ILE A 735 61.67 5.22 -1.28
CA ILE A 735 62.79 4.45 -1.86
C ILE A 735 64.10 4.69 -1.08
N ASP A 736 64.72 3.65 -0.52
CA ASP A 736 66.04 3.76 0.10
C ASP A 736 67.21 3.54 -0.89
N ARG A 737 68.42 3.99 -0.52
CA ARG A 737 69.67 3.77 -1.29
C ARG A 737 70.28 2.36 -1.08
N LYS A 738 69.58 1.44 -0.40
CA LYS A 738 70.12 0.10 -0.07
C LYS A 738 69.79 -0.89 -1.20
N ASP A 739 70.68 -1.84 -1.44
CA ASP A 739 70.51 -2.89 -2.47
C ASP A 739 70.34 -4.30 -1.87
N ASN A 740 69.77 -4.37 -0.66
CA ASN A 740 69.42 -5.66 -0.06
C ASN A 740 68.14 -6.25 -0.68
N ALA A 741 67.93 -7.55 -0.51
CA ALA A 741 66.82 -8.29 -1.11
C ALA A 741 65.44 -7.66 -0.77
N THR A 742 65.26 -7.18 0.47
CA THR A 742 64.01 -6.54 0.92
C THR A 742 63.76 -5.20 0.25
N SER A 743 64.79 -4.37 0.08
CA SER A 743 64.69 -3.09 -0.65
C SER A 743 64.42 -3.30 -2.13
N LEU A 744 65.10 -4.27 -2.75
CA LEU A 744 64.88 -4.63 -4.16
C LEU A 744 63.47 -5.19 -4.41
N ALA A 745 62.94 -6.00 -3.49
CA ALA A 745 61.57 -6.51 -3.57
C ALA A 745 60.54 -5.37 -3.52
N PHE A 746 60.72 -4.41 -2.59
CA PHE A 746 59.85 -3.23 -2.49
C PHE A 746 59.95 -2.34 -3.74
N LYS A 747 61.16 -2.05 -4.24
CA LYS A 747 61.37 -1.29 -5.49
C LYS A 747 60.64 -1.91 -6.69
N ARG A 748 60.57 -3.25 -6.77
CA ARG A 748 59.82 -3.96 -7.81
C ARG A 748 58.31 -3.76 -7.70
N GLN A 749 57.76 -3.73 -6.48
CA GLN A 749 56.33 -3.48 -6.25
C GLN A 749 55.90 -2.09 -6.73
N LEU A 750 56.80 -1.09 -6.65
CA LEU A 750 56.52 0.28 -7.09
C LEU A 750 56.39 0.45 -8.60
N GLY A 751 56.79 -0.52 -9.41
CA GLY A 751 56.86 -0.39 -10.87
C GLY A 751 55.52 0.00 -11.51
N LEU A 752 54.41 -0.55 -11.03
CA LEU A 752 53.07 -0.22 -11.52
C LEU A 752 52.68 1.23 -11.19
N HIS A 753 52.95 1.68 -9.97
CA HIS A 753 52.65 3.06 -9.56
C HIS A 753 53.51 4.09 -10.30
N ILE A 754 54.80 3.80 -10.53
CA ILE A 754 55.70 4.65 -11.32
C ILE A 754 55.19 4.76 -12.76
N THR A 755 54.81 3.63 -13.38
CA THR A 755 54.26 3.62 -14.74
C THR A 755 52.96 4.42 -14.83
N SER A 756 52.08 4.28 -13.84
CA SER A 756 50.83 5.06 -13.74
C SER A 756 51.10 6.57 -13.74
N MET A 757 52.08 7.03 -12.98
CA MET A 757 52.46 8.45 -12.92
C MET A 757 53.07 8.97 -14.23
N LEU A 758 53.95 8.18 -14.88
CA LEU A 758 54.64 8.57 -16.11
C LEU A 758 53.71 8.69 -17.32
N ASN A 759 52.51 8.10 -17.27
CA ASN A 759 51.50 8.21 -18.32
C ASN A 759 50.76 9.57 -18.32
N HIS A 760 51.05 10.46 -17.38
CA HIS A 760 50.48 11.81 -17.34
C HIS A 760 51.38 12.83 -18.09
N PRO A 761 50.83 13.69 -18.97
CA PRO A 761 51.59 14.47 -19.96
C PRO A 761 52.44 15.62 -19.39
N HIS A 762 52.38 15.88 -18.08
CA HIS A 762 53.24 16.88 -17.44
C HIS A 762 54.61 16.24 -17.17
N ARG A 763 55.65 16.79 -17.81
CA ARG A 763 57.03 16.34 -17.68
C ARG A 763 57.51 16.57 -16.24
N LEU A 764 57.51 15.51 -15.44
CA LEU A 764 58.18 15.46 -14.14
C LEU A 764 59.65 15.90 -14.32
N GLY A 765 60.04 17.02 -13.69
CA GLY A 765 61.43 17.46 -13.61
C GLY A 765 62.03 18.21 -14.82
N GLU A 766 61.25 18.73 -15.78
CA GLU A 766 61.82 19.64 -16.79
C GLU A 766 61.84 21.10 -16.32
N THR A 767 63.03 21.56 -15.94
CA THR A 767 63.37 22.99 -15.90
C THR A 767 63.12 23.61 -17.29
N THR A 768 62.16 24.52 -17.39
CA THR A 768 62.09 25.49 -18.49
C THR A 768 63.35 26.36 -18.43
N VAL A 769 64.43 25.91 -19.07
CA VAL A 769 65.55 26.78 -19.41
C VAL A 769 65.02 27.74 -20.47
N THR A 770 64.56 28.90 -20.02
CA THR A 770 64.38 30.07 -20.87
C THR A 770 65.74 30.45 -21.43
N THR A 771 66.06 29.95 -22.61
CA THR A 771 67.15 30.51 -23.42
C THR A 771 66.76 31.92 -23.79
N SER A 772 67.36 32.89 -23.11
CA SER A 772 67.35 34.29 -23.51
C SER A 772 68.02 34.43 -24.88
N LYS A 773 67.29 34.96 -25.85
CA LYS A 773 67.84 35.83 -26.89
C LYS A 773 66.93 37.03 -27.06
#